data_AF-A0AA88U035-F1
#
_entry.id   AF-A0AA88U035-F1
#
_cell.length_a   1.000
_cell.length_b   1.000
_cell.length_c   1.000
_cell.angle_alpha   90.00
_cell.angle_beta   90.00
_cell.angle_gamma   90.00
#
_symmetry.space_group_name_H-M   'P 1'
#
loop_
_entity.id
_entity.type
_entity.pdbx_description
1 polymer ?
#
loop_
_entity_poly.entity_id
_entity_poly.type
_entity_poly.pdbx_seq_one_letter_code
_entity_poly.pdbx_strand_id
1 'polypeptide(L)'
;MGAGALCRMGAGARILFVIVPLFLLLAGPKDVKDLFSALKDSALELNGSTDIVKNQITYSLLFSVVIALISDALSAVPDKVSVLSPDASFRHEFQETVMASGNDPIIEGFVDCARLAWAVHLMMIHDEIDARETVSSSSSNDMRYIYSCLEVIFSNNVFQFLLDKILRTAAYQVNLIRLPHRSSLLLIGTLGLWITCVFFGVDIAENDDEDMIYMYNAYLHKLITCFLSHPLARDKVKETKEKAMTALSPYRMAGSHDYLFDGAGHSQQVSHPSPQTFISLLEFVSDIYQKEPELLSGNDVLWTFVNFAGEDHTNFQTLVAFLKMLSTLASGEEGASKVYHLLEGKTFRSIGWRTLFDCLSIYEEKFKRSLQSAGAILPEFQEGDAKALVAYLNALQKVVENGNPVERKNWFPDIESLFKLLSYENVPPYLKGALRNAISSFIQVSPNLKDTIWSYLEQYDLPVVVGPHVGNSTQPMSAQVYDMRFELNEIEARREQYPSTISFLNLLNALISEERDVTDRGHRFFGIFRFIYDHVFGPSPQRAYADSCEKWQLVVACLQHFKMMLSMYDIQDEEIDNLVDQPQLSAVVQSASPQMQIPVIELLKGKNKRRQEKGPTDEWDIVVLTMMEFTLNPMLVSASLLYGLLYDIGVLHLDVVQSYQDFMSGKTVFRNIMGILSQGVNSIITQRTNQIYGQLLEKAVLLSLEILILVFEKDSVVSDFWRPLYQPLDVILSQDHSQTVALLEYVRYDLQPQIQQCSIKIMSILRHSLLTLSTSGFVFSRMVGLVAVLLKSNSASSLVEDYAACLELRSEECQISEDSSNDLGVLIIQVSDAVCFSFV
;
A
#
# COMPACT_ATOMS: atom_id res chain seq x y z
N MET A 1 15.29 -0.26 56.33
CA MET A 1 16.43 -1.16 56.06
C MET A 1 16.53 -1.33 54.55
N GLY A 2 17.68 -1.01 53.96
CA GLY A 2 18.04 -1.45 52.60
C GLY A 2 17.56 -0.59 51.42
N ALA A 3 17.79 0.72 51.43
CA ALA A 3 17.78 1.54 50.22
C ALA A 3 19.22 1.72 49.72
N GLY A 4 19.49 1.39 48.46
CA GLY A 4 20.73 1.75 47.78
C GLY A 4 21.50 0.57 47.18
N ALA A 5 21.06 0.08 46.01
CA ALA A 5 21.91 -0.49 44.95
C ALA A 5 21.03 -1.03 43.81
N LEU A 6 20.54 -0.15 42.93
CA LEU A 6 20.09 -0.53 41.57
C LEU A 6 20.05 0.65 40.59
N CYS A 7 20.76 1.74 40.90
CA CYS A 7 21.18 2.74 39.92
C CYS A 7 22.61 2.41 39.49
N ARG A 8 22.77 1.61 38.44
CA ARG A 8 23.93 1.54 37.52
C ARG A 8 23.80 0.29 36.67
N MET A 9 23.11 0.42 35.54
CA MET A 9 23.40 -0.32 34.30
C MET A 9 22.74 0.44 33.14
N GLY A 10 23.05 1.75 33.07
CA GLY A 10 22.99 2.48 31.82
C GLY A 10 24.27 2.22 31.04
N ALA A 11 24.16 2.11 29.71
CA ALA A 11 25.24 1.96 28.73
C ALA A 11 25.72 0.54 28.34
N GLY A 12 24.84 -0.48 28.42
CA GLY A 12 25.14 -1.83 27.89
C GLY A 12 24.58 -2.14 26.50
N ALA A 13 23.48 -1.50 26.08
CA ALA A 13 22.72 -1.92 24.90
C ALA A 13 23.15 -1.27 23.57
N ARG A 14 24.09 -0.32 23.57
CA ARG A 14 24.58 0.34 22.34
C ARG A 14 25.79 -0.36 21.69
N ILE A 15 26.22 -1.51 22.22
CA ILE A 15 27.50 -2.13 21.85
C ILE A 15 27.30 -3.35 20.93
N LEU A 16 26.11 -3.93 20.80
CA LEU A 16 25.89 -5.10 19.94
C LEU A 16 25.80 -4.77 18.43
N PHE A 17 25.36 -3.57 18.08
CA PHE A 17 25.31 -3.05 16.70
C PHE A 17 26.66 -2.99 15.99
N VAL A 18 27.72 -2.99 16.78
CA VAL A 18 29.09 -2.89 16.30
C VAL A 18 29.75 -4.28 16.19
N ILE A 19 29.28 -5.30 16.92
CA ILE A 19 30.03 -6.56 17.11
C ILE A 19 29.78 -7.61 16.01
N VAL A 20 28.57 -7.73 15.45
CA VAL A 20 28.29 -8.72 14.38
C VAL A 20 29.02 -8.37 13.08
N PRO A 21 29.05 -7.09 12.63
CA PRO A 21 29.91 -6.68 11.52
C PRO A 21 31.41 -6.83 11.84
N LEU A 22 31.84 -6.56 13.08
CA LEU A 22 33.25 -6.69 13.48
C LEU A 22 33.76 -8.14 13.56
N PHE A 23 32.90 -9.10 13.90
CA PHE A 23 33.25 -10.53 13.84
C PHE A 23 33.31 -11.04 12.39
N LEU A 24 32.42 -10.55 11.50
CA LEU A 24 32.46 -10.88 10.07
C LEU A 24 33.62 -10.21 9.32
N LEU A 25 34.07 -9.03 9.76
CA LEU A 25 35.29 -8.35 9.29
C LEU A 25 36.59 -9.10 9.61
N LEU A 26 36.53 -10.16 10.41
CA LEU A 26 37.67 -10.99 10.82
C LEU A 26 37.49 -12.49 10.51
N ALA A 27 36.46 -12.85 9.72
CA ALA A 27 36.17 -14.24 9.40
C ALA A 27 37.36 -14.90 8.68
N GLY A 28 37.90 -15.96 9.27
CA GLY A 28 39.01 -16.71 8.67
C GLY A 28 38.53 -17.68 7.58
N PRO A 29 39.47 -18.29 6.84
CA PRO A 29 39.18 -19.33 5.83
C PRO A 29 38.27 -20.47 6.33
N LYS A 30 38.44 -20.86 7.61
CA LYS A 30 37.63 -21.91 8.22
C LYS A 30 36.20 -21.44 8.48
N ASP A 31 36.02 -20.24 9.02
CA ASP A 31 34.71 -19.70 9.37
C ASP A 31 33.83 -19.54 8.11
N VAL A 32 34.42 -19.09 7.00
CA VAL A 32 33.72 -18.98 5.71
C VAL A 32 33.28 -20.35 5.19
N LYS A 33 34.12 -21.39 5.30
CA LYS A 33 33.75 -22.76 4.92
C LYS A 33 32.65 -23.32 5.81
N ASP A 34 32.73 -23.09 7.11
CA ASP A 34 31.73 -23.55 8.09
C ASP A 34 30.38 -22.87 7.83
N LEU A 35 30.36 -21.55 7.60
CA LEU A 35 29.15 -20.80 7.21
C LEU A 35 28.55 -21.29 5.90
N PHE A 36 29.39 -21.53 4.88
CA PHE A 36 28.94 -22.06 3.60
C PHE A 36 28.36 -23.48 3.72
N SER A 37 28.94 -24.32 4.57
CA SER A 37 28.40 -25.66 4.85
C SER A 37 27.04 -25.58 5.55
N ALA A 38 26.90 -24.69 6.55
CA ALA A 38 25.64 -24.45 7.25
C ALA A 38 24.55 -23.89 6.33
N LEU A 39 24.92 -23.03 5.38
CA LEU A 39 24.00 -22.55 4.34
C LEU A 39 23.45 -23.70 3.50
N LYS A 40 24.31 -24.62 3.05
CA LYS A 40 23.87 -25.79 2.27
C LYS A 40 22.95 -26.71 3.07
N ASP A 41 23.29 -26.95 4.33
CA ASP A 41 22.49 -27.77 5.24
C ASP A 41 21.12 -27.13 5.54
N SER A 42 21.08 -25.81 5.74
CA SER A 42 19.83 -25.07 5.94
C SER A 42 18.98 -25.05 4.66
N ALA A 43 19.59 -24.88 3.48
CA ALA A 43 18.88 -24.89 2.21
C ALA A 43 18.24 -26.26 1.90
N LEU A 44 18.82 -27.37 2.37
CA LEU A 44 18.22 -28.71 2.26
C LEU A 44 16.86 -28.79 2.97
N GLU A 45 16.70 -28.10 4.11
CA GLU A 45 15.46 -28.11 4.89
C GLU A 45 14.32 -27.26 4.31
N LEU A 46 14.63 -26.41 3.32
CA LEU A 46 13.65 -25.56 2.64
C LEU A 46 12.84 -26.29 1.56
N ASN A 47 13.23 -27.51 1.19
CA ASN A 47 12.56 -28.24 0.12
C ASN A 47 11.12 -28.61 0.54
N GLY A 48 10.15 -27.80 0.11
CA GLY A 48 8.72 -27.99 0.37
C GLY A 48 8.18 -27.36 1.67
N SER A 49 8.97 -26.59 2.42
CA SER A 49 8.51 -25.91 3.64
C SER A 49 8.14 -24.44 3.39
N THR A 50 6.95 -24.02 3.83
CA THR A 50 6.51 -22.61 3.82
C THR A 50 6.86 -21.88 5.12
N ASP A 51 7.84 -22.40 5.86
CA ASP A 51 8.21 -21.88 7.17
C ASP A 51 9.05 -20.61 7.01
N ILE A 52 8.45 -19.47 7.40
CA ILE A 52 9.08 -18.15 7.29
C ILE A 52 10.36 -18.08 8.12
N VAL A 53 10.39 -18.71 9.31
CA VAL A 53 11.54 -18.67 10.21
C VAL A 53 12.72 -19.42 9.59
N LYS A 54 12.46 -20.57 8.96
CA LYS A 54 13.51 -21.30 8.25
C LYS A 54 14.08 -20.49 7.08
N ASN A 55 13.21 -19.86 6.30
CA ASN A 55 13.64 -18.98 5.21
C ASN A 55 14.52 -17.83 5.73
N GLN A 56 14.12 -17.16 6.82
CA GLN A 56 14.92 -16.11 7.46
C GLN A 56 16.29 -16.60 7.88
N ILE A 57 16.39 -17.77 8.54
CA ILE A 57 17.68 -18.36 8.95
C ILE A 57 18.57 -18.62 7.74
N THR A 58 18.03 -19.23 6.67
CA THR A 58 18.80 -19.50 5.46
C THR A 58 19.27 -18.21 4.79
N TYR A 59 18.44 -17.17 4.75
CA TYR A 59 18.82 -15.85 4.21
C TYR A 59 19.93 -15.22 5.05
N SER A 60 19.85 -15.27 6.38
CA SER A 60 20.89 -14.74 7.27
C SER A 60 22.23 -15.44 7.09
N LEU A 61 22.23 -16.77 6.89
CA LEU A 61 23.44 -17.53 6.56
C LEU A 61 24.01 -17.12 5.21
N LEU A 62 23.17 -16.99 4.18
CA LEU A 62 23.59 -16.52 2.86
C LEU A 62 24.25 -15.14 2.94
N PHE A 63 23.56 -14.18 3.58
CA PHE A 63 24.09 -12.82 3.71
C PHE A 63 25.36 -12.78 4.57
N SER A 64 25.52 -13.65 5.55
CA SER A 64 26.76 -13.77 6.31
C SER A 64 27.94 -14.21 5.42
N VAL A 65 27.73 -15.16 4.51
CA VAL A 65 28.75 -15.55 3.50
C VAL A 65 29.05 -14.37 2.55
N VAL A 66 28.02 -13.70 2.04
CA VAL A 66 28.18 -12.52 1.16
C VAL A 66 28.95 -11.40 1.87
N ILE A 67 28.57 -11.07 3.10
CA ILE A 67 29.19 -10.01 3.91
C ILE A 67 30.65 -10.36 4.17
N ALA A 68 30.97 -11.60 4.56
CA ALA A 68 32.35 -12.01 4.84
C ALA A 68 33.25 -11.82 3.60
N LEU A 69 32.79 -12.28 2.43
CA LEU A 69 33.56 -12.19 1.18
C LEU A 69 33.70 -10.74 0.70
N ILE A 70 32.61 -9.98 0.65
CA ILE A 70 32.64 -8.60 0.13
C ILE A 70 33.37 -7.65 1.07
N SER A 71 33.25 -7.83 2.40
CA SER A 71 33.99 -7.02 3.38
C SER A 71 35.49 -7.25 3.29
N ASP A 72 35.92 -8.51 3.14
CA ASP A 72 37.34 -8.85 2.98
C ASP A 72 37.90 -8.26 1.69
N ALA A 73 37.17 -8.36 0.57
CA ALA A 73 37.57 -7.76 -0.71
C ALA A 73 37.72 -6.23 -0.62
N LEU A 74 36.77 -5.54 0.01
CA LEU A 74 36.83 -4.08 0.19
C LEU A 74 37.88 -3.62 1.20
N SER A 75 38.29 -4.50 2.13
CA SER A 75 39.28 -4.19 3.16
C SER A 75 40.73 -4.31 2.68
N ALA A 76 40.96 -4.81 1.46
CA ALA A 76 42.28 -5.05 0.87
C ALA A 76 43.04 -3.75 0.44
N VAL A 77 42.63 -2.60 0.98
CA VAL A 77 43.32 -1.30 0.91
C VAL A 77 44.84 -1.43 1.16
N PRO A 78 45.71 -0.66 0.48
CA PRO A 78 47.17 -0.80 0.49
C PRO A 78 47.89 -1.01 1.84
N ASP A 79 47.29 -0.64 2.97
CA ASP A 79 47.88 -0.77 4.32
C ASP A 79 47.26 -1.86 5.21
N LYS A 80 46.20 -2.58 4.76
CA LYS A 80 45.60 -3.72 5.48
C LYS A 80 45.60 -4.96 4.59
N VAL A 81 46.25 -6.02 5.07
CA VAL A 81 46.28 -7.31 4.37
C VAL A 81 44.91 -7.97 4.57
N SER A 82 44.20 -8.27 3.48
CA SER A 82 42.98 -9.08 3.54
C SER A 82 43.29 -10.41 4.24
N VAL A 83 42.33 -10.96 4.99
CA VAL A 83 42.53 -12.17 5.80
C VAL A 83 42.37 -13.42 4.92
N LEU A 84 41.52 -13.37 3.89
CA LEU A 84 41.25 -14.50 2.99
C LEU A 84 42.17 -14.50 1.75
N SER A 85 42.62 -13.34 1.27
CA SER A 85 43.40 -13.19 0.02
C SER A 85 44.82 -13.77 -0.02
N PRO A 86 45.60 -13.87 1.09
CA PRO A 86 47.00 -14.32 1.00
C PRO A 86 47.12 -15.83 0.74
N ASP A 87 46.09 -16.60 1.08
CA ASP A 87 46.15 -18.06 1.06
C ASP A 87 45.65 -18.63 -0.28
N ALA A 88 46.59 -18.89 -1.19
CA ALA A 88 46.30 -19.54 -2.47
C ALA A 88 45.73 -20.97 -2.31
N SER A 89 46.01 -21.65 -1.20
CA SER A 89 45.45 -22.98 -0.93
C SER A 89 43.97 -22.90 -0.59
N PHE A 90 43.58 -21.91 0.22
CA PHE A 90 42.18 -21.61 0.49
C PHE A 90 41.43 -21.27 -0.80
N ARG A 91 41.97 -20.40 -1.67
CA ARG A 91 41.31 -20.02 -2.93
C ARG A 91 41.03 -21.24 -3.81
N HIS A 92 41.99 -22.15 -3.96
CA HIS A 92 41.81 -23.37 -4.74
C HIS A 92 40.75 -24.29 -4.12
N GLU A 93 40.85 -24.57 -2.81
CA GLU A 93 39.92 -25.48 -2.13
C GLU A 93 38.49 -24.94 -2.09
N PHE A 94 38.34 -23.64 -1.82
CA PHE A 94 37.04 -22.98 -1.81
C PHE A 94 36.44 -22.90 -3.22
N GLN A 95 37.25 -22.62 -4.24
CA GLN A 95 36.81 -22.71 -5.64
C GLN A 95 36.26 -24.09 -5.98
N GLU A 96 36.97 -25.17 -5.65
CA GLU A 96 36.48 -26.54 -5.90
C GLU A 96 35.16 -26.81 -5.14
N THR A 97 35.08 -26.36 -3.89
CA THR A 97 33.91 -26.55 -3.03
C THR A 97 32.68 -25.82 -3.57
N VAL A 98 32.87 -24.58 -4.01
CA VAL A 98 31.80 -23.72 -4.54
C VAL A 98 31.40 -24.16 -5.95
N MET A 99 32.33 -24.65 -6.78
CA MET A 99 32.05 -25.15 -8.12
C MET A 99 31.53 -26.60 -8.17
N ALA A 100 31.50 -27.30 -7.04
CA ALA A 100 30.88 -28.61 -6.95
C ALA A 100 29.38 -28.51 -7.29
N SER A 101 28.93 -29.30 -8.27
CA SER A 101 27.53 -29.31 -8.70
C SER A 101 26.63 -30.00 -7.67
N GLY A 102 25.56 -29.32 -7.27
CA GLY A 102 24.47 -29.88 -6.49
C GLY A 102 23.43 -30.56 -7.37
N ASN A 103 22.79 -31.61 -6.86
CA ASN A 103 21.67 -32.28 -7.55
C ASN A 103 20.33 -31.57 -7.34
N ASP A 104 20.21 -30.71 -6.32
CA ASP A 104 18.97 -30.01 -5.96
C ASP A 104 19.02 -28.55 -6.46
N PRO A 105 18.02 -28.09 -7.24
CA PRO A 105 18.02 -26.76 -7.84
C PRO A 105 17.86 -25.62 -6.82
N ILE A 106 17.23 -25.86 -5.65
CA ILE A 106 17.09 -24.84 -4.62
C ILE A 106 18.43 -24.60 -3.95
N ILE A 107 19.11 -25.67 -3.55
CA ILE A 107 20.46 -25.60 -2.97
C ILE A 107 21.41 -24.96 -3.96
N GLU A 108 21.37 -25.40 -5.22
CA GLU A 108 22.22 -24.87 -6.27
C GLU A 108 22.02 -23.36 -6.45
N GLY A 109 20.78 -22.86 -6.35
CA GLY A 109 20.51 -21.42 -6.40
C GLY A 109 21.10 -20.62 -5.22
N PHE A 110 21.06 -21.16 -3.99
CA PHE A 110 21.76 -20.54 -2.85
C PHE A 110 23.28 -20.58 -3.02
N VAL A 111 23.82 -21.69 -3.55
CA VAL A 111 25.24 -21.80 -3.87
C VAL A 111 25.63 -20.84 -4.99
N ASP A 112 24.78 -20.62 -5.99
CA ASP A 112 24.99 -19.62 -7.05
C ASP A 112 25.09 -18.19 -6.50
N CYS A 113 24.33 -17.86 -5.46
CA CYS A 113 24.45 -16.57 -4.78
C CYS A 113 25.81 -16.43 -4.09
N ALA A 114 26.31 -17.49 -3.45
CA ALA A 114 27.66 -17.53 -2.89
C ALA A 114 28.75 -17.50 -3.98
N ARG A 115 28.53 -18.16 -5.13
CA ARG A 115 29.40 -18.08 -6.33
C ARG A 115 29.53 -16.65 -6.83
N LEU A 116 28.43 -15.89 -6.85
CA LEU A 116 28.44 -14.50 -7.26
C LEU A 116 29.32 -13.65 -6.33
N ALA A 117 29.14 -13.77 -5.01
CA ALA A 117 29.97 -13.06 -4.05
C ALA A 117 31.45 -13.47 -4.14
N TRP A 118 31.72 -14.76 -4.35
CA TRP A 118 33.07 -15.29 -4.54
C TRP A 118 33.73 -14.78 -5.82
N ALA A 119 32.99 -14.73 -6.94
CA ALA A 119 33.50 -14.17 -8.20
C ALA A 119 33.88 -12.70 -8.05
N VAL A 120 33.06 -11.90 -7.35
CA VAL A 120 33.35 -10.49 -7.06
C VAL A 120 34.59 -10.35 -6.15
N HIS A 121 34.72 -11.21 -5.13
CA HIS A 121 35.91 -11.25 -4.27
C HIS A 121 37.20 -11.52 -5.08
N LEU A 122 37.18 -12.53 -5.96
CA LEU A 122 38.32 -12.84 -6.83
C LEU A 122 38.65 -11.70 -7.81
N MET A 123 37.64 -11.04 -8.39
CA MET A 123 37.83 -9.88 -9.28
C MET A 123 38.54 -8.73 -8.58
N MET A 124 38.11 -8.37 -7.38
CA MET A 124 38.69 -7.26 -6.63
C MET A 124 40.14 -7.54 -6.20
N ILE A 125 40.44 -8.79 -5.82
CA ILE A 125 41.81 -9.19 -5.48
C ILE A 125 42.71 -9.24 -6.72
N HIS A 126 42.18 -9.64 -7.88
CA HIS A 126 42.96 -9.68 -9.11
C HIS A 126 43.48 -8.30 -9.52
N ASP A 127 42.64 -7.27 -9.45
CA ASP A 127 43.02 -5.88 -9.77
C ASP A 127 44.13 -5.34 -8.86
N GLU A 128 44.16 -5.71 -7.57
CA GLU A 128 45.21 -5.29 -6.64
C GLU A 128 46.55 -6.00 -6.87
N ILE A 129 46.53 -7.27 -7.29
CA ILE A 129 47.74 -8.05 -7.57
C ILE A 129 48.41 -7.56 -8.87
N ASP A 130 47.63 -7.29 -9.91
CA ASP A 130 48.13 -6.75 -11.19
C ASP A 130 48.70 -5.32 -11.03
N ALA A 131 48.19 -4.54 -10.07
CA ALA A 131 48.76 -3.24 -9.71
C ALA A 131 50.10 -3.35 -8.93
N ARG A 132 50.39 -4.49 -8.30
CA ARG A 132 51.57 -4.69 -7.42
C ARG A 132 52.70 -5.49 -8.06
N GLU A 133 52.46 -6.37 -9.04
CA GLU A 133 53.52 -7.23 -9.62
C GLU A 133 53.43 -7.41 -11.15
N THR A 134 54.53 -7.15 -11.86
CA THR A 134 54.71 -7.59 -13.24
C THR A 134 55.09 -9.08 -13.29
N VAL A 135 54.09 -9.90 -13.63
CA VAL A 135 54.17 -11.31 -14.09
C VAL A 135 54.48 -12.37 -13.02
N SER A 136 53.44 -13.07 -12.58
CA SER A 136 53.53 -14.40 -11.93
C SER A 136 52.48 -15.36 -12.50
N SER A 137 52.79 -16.66 -12.54
CA SER A 137 51.93 -17.72 -13.10
C SER A 137 50.64 -17.98 -12.29
N SER A 138 50.48 -17.36 -11.13
CA SER A 138 49.27 -17.44 -10.29
C SER A 138 48.10 -16.62 -10.84
N SER A 139 48.34 -15.51 -11.55
CA SER A 139 47.26 -14.67 -12.12
C SER A 139 46.42 -15.40 -13.18
N SER A 140 47.01 -16.36 -13.89
CA SER A 140 46.34 -17.18 -14.91
C SER A 140 45.24 -18.09 -14.35
N ASN A 141 45.45 -18.64 -13.14
CA ASN A 141 44.48 -19.55 -12.52
C ASN A 141 43.31 -18.79 -11.89
N ASP A 142 43.58 -17.67 -11.21
CA ASP A 142 42.54 -16.83 -10.60
C ASP A 142 41.60 -16.27 -11.69
N MET A 143 42.14 -15.87 -12.85
CA MET A 143 41.34 -15.52 -14.04
C MET A 143 40.43 -16.66 -14.51
N ARG A 144 40.95 -17.90 -14.62
CA ARG A 144 40.14 -19.06 -15.01
C ARG A 144 39.00 -19.32 -14.02
N TYR A 145 39.25 -19.13 -12.73
CA TYR A 145 38.22 -19.26 -11.69
C TYR A 145 37.10 -18.25 -11.88
N ILE A 146 37.44 -16.97 -12.10
CA ILE A 146 36.45 -15.92 -12.38
C ILE A 146 35.59 -16.28 -13.58
N TYR A 147 36.19 -16.67 -14.72
CA TYR A 147 35.43 -17.07 -15.91
C TYR A 147 34.52 -18.27 -15.63
N SER A 148 35.01 -19.28 -14.92
CA SER A 148 34.20 -20.46 -14.59
C SER A 148 32.99 -20.12 -13.72
N CYS A 149 33.14 -19.23 -12.74
CA CYS A 149 32.02 -18.75 -11.94
C CYS A 149 31.04 -17.94 -12.80
N LEU A 150 31.53 -17.01 -13.62
CA LEU A 150 30.70 -16.18 -14.50
C LEU A 150 29.85 -17.02 -15.47
N GLU A 151 30.41 -18.08 -16.05
CA GLU A 151 29.63 -18.97 -16.93
C GLU A 151 28.46 -19.62 -16.19
N VAL A 152 28.69 -20.16 -14.99
CA VAL A 152 27.64 -20.81 -14.19
C VAL A 152 26.60 -19.79 -13.71
N ILE A 153 27.04 -18.68 -13.14
CA ILE A 153 26.20 -17.59 -12.64
C ILE A 153 25.20 -17.09 -13.69
N PHE A 154 25.68 -16.88 -14.92
CA PHE A 154 24.83 -16.39 -16.01
C PHE A 154 23.98 -17.49 -16.64
N SER A 155 24.48 -18.72 -16.70
CA SER A 155 23.74 -19.87 -17.24
C SER A 155 22.57 -20.27 -16.35
N ASN A 156 22.76 -20.21 -15.02
CA ASN A 156 21.73 -20.50 -14.03
C ASN A 156 20.85 -19.29 -13.69
N ASN A 157 21.20 -18.10 -14.21
CA ASN A 157 20.51 -16.84 -13.94
C ASN A 157 20.33 -16.56 -12.43
N VAL A 158 21.45 -16.43 -11.71
CA VAL A 158 21.44 -16.19 -10.25
C VAL A 158 20.60 -14.97 -9.86
N PHE A 159 20.54 -13.95 -10.72
CA PHE A 159 19.78 -12.72 -10.45
C PHE A 159 18.29 -13.01 -10.34
N GLN A 160 17.76 -13.90 -11.19
CA GLN A 160 16.36 -14.33 -11.09
C GLN A 160 16.11 -15.12 -9.80
N PHE A 161 17.04 -15.98 -9.40
CA PHE A 161 16.92 -16.72 -8.14
C PHE A 161 16.90 -15.76 -6.94
N LEU A 162 17.82 -14.79 -6.90
CA LEU A 162 17.85 -13.74 -5.87
C LEU A 162 16.55 -12.97 -5.80
N LEU A 163 15.96 -12.60 -6.94
CA LEU A 163 14.68 -11.90 -7.01
C LEU A 163 13.54 -12.77 -6.46
N ASP A 164 13.31 -13.94 -7.05
CA ASP A 164 12.08 -14.71 -6.82
C ASP A 164 12.10 -15.53 -5.52
N LYS A 165 13.28 -16.01 -5.11
CA LYS A 165 13.41 -16.93 -3.97
C LYS A 165 13.92 -16.27 -2.69
N ILE A 166 14.40 -15.03 -2.78
CA ILE A 166 14.92 -14.30 -1.63
C ILE A 166 14.25 -12.92 -1.54
N LEU A 167 14.54 -11.99 -2.44
CA LEU A 167 14.18 -10.58 -2.27
C LEU A 167 12.68 -10.29 -2.32
N ARG A 168 11.89 -11.07 -3.07
CA ARG A 168 10.43 -10.87 -3.24
C ARG A 168 9.59 -11.80 -2.37
N THR A 169 10.19 -12.57 -1.45
CA THR A 169 9.45 -13.46 -0.54
C THR A 169 8.95 -12.70 0.69
N ALA A 170 7.85 -13.17 1.28
CA ALA A 170 7.33 -12.61 2.53
C ALA A 170 8.35 -12.70 3.67
N ALA A 171 9.19 -13.75 3.69
CA ALA A 171 10.22 -13.92 4.71
C ALA A 171 11.33 -12.85 4.66
N TYR A 172 11.56 -12.23 3.50
CA TYR A 172 12.47 -11.10 3.36
C TYR A 172 11.74 -9.75 3.54
N GLN A 173 10.49 -9.65 3.08
CA GLN A 173 9.71 -8.40 3.06
C GLN A 173 8.98 -8.09 4.37
N VAL A 174 8.61 -9.10 5.17
CA VAL A 174 7.73 -9.00 6.35
C VAL A 174 8.52 -9.14 7.66
N ASN A 175 9.82 -8.85 7.66
CA ASN A 175 10.65 -8.74 8.88
C ASN A 175 10.30 -7.47 9.69
N LEU A 176 9.02 -7.33 10.05
CA LEU A 176 8.45 -6.29 10.91
C LEU A 176 7.67 -6.94 12.06
N ILE A 177 8.03 -8.18 12.46
CA ILE A 177 7.25 -8.98 13.41
C ILE A 177 8.00 -9.11 14.74
N ARG A 178 7.52 -8.38 15.75
CA ARG A 178 7.66 -8.80 17.15
C ARG A 178 7.05 -10.21 17.28
N LEU A 179 7.88 -11.23 17.52
CA LEU A 179 7.39 -12.57 17.84
C LEU A 179 6.50 -12.51 19.09
N PRO A 180 5.30 -13.14 19.09
CA PRO A 180 4.47 -13.20 20.28
C PRO A 180 5.16 -14.02 21.37
N HIS A 181 5.09 -13.47 22.58
CA HIS A 181 5.79 -13.93 23.76
C HIS A 181 5.45 -15.39 24.14
N ARG A 182 6.49 -16.14 24.54
CA ARG A 182 6.49 -17.37 25.36
C ARG A 182 5.43 -18.43 24.99
N SER A 183 5.78 -19.46 24.22
CA SER A 183 5.40 -20.89 24.51
C SER A 183 5.64 -21.89 23.36
N SER A 184 6.85 -22.03 22.81
CA SER A 184 7.06 -23.10 21.78
C SER A 184 8.51 -23.47 21.44
N LEU A 185 9.44 -23.49 22.41
CA LEU A 185 10.81 -23.98 22.17
C LEU A 185 11.20 -25.04 23.20
N LEU A 186 10.66 -26.23 23.03
CA LEU A 186 11.03 -27.44 23.76
C LEU A 186 10.96 -28.61 22.79
N LEU A 187 11.87 -28.65 21.82
CA LEU A 187 12.29 -29.87 21.11
C LEU A 187 13.38 -29.51 20.10
N ILE A 188 14.53 -30.17 20.25
CA ILE A 188 15.60 -30.47 19.29
C ILE A 188 16.94 -30.28 20.02
N GLY A 189 17.32 -31.35 20.72
CA GLY A 189 18.64 -31.49 21.31
C GLY A 189 19.63 -32.11 20.33
N THR A 190 20.91 -31.84 20.58
CA THR A 190 22.11 -32.54 20.08
C THR A 190 22.81 -32.02 18.81
N LEU A 191 22.96 -30.70 18.68
CA LEU A 191 24.09 -30.04 17.98
C LEU A 191 24.73 -28.91 18.83
N GLY A 192 24.52 -28.98 20.15
CA GLY A 192 24.67 -27.87 21.09
C GLY A 192 26.03 -27.74 21.79
N LEU A 193 27.14 -27.69 21.06
CA LEU A 193 28.41 -27.22 21.69
C LEU A 193 29.24 -26.20 20.89
N TRP A 194 28.95 -25.95 19.61
CA TRP A 194 29.55 -24.82 18.88
C TRP A 194 28.59 -23.63 18.74
N ILE A 195 27.29 -23.92 18.58
CA ILE A 195 26.23 -22.90 18.52
C ILE A 195 26.03 -22.24 19.91
N THR A 196 26.34 -22.95 21.00
CA THR A 196 26.10 -22.52 22.38
C THR A 196 27.00 -21.37 22.85
N CYS A 197 28.17 -21.18 22.24
CA CYS A 197 29.03 -20.03 22.56
C CYS A 197 28.62 -18.74 21.82
N VAL A 198 27.85 -18.86 20.73
CA VAL A 198 27.32 -17.71 19.98
C VAL A 198 25.91 -17.33 20.46
N PHE A 199 25.16 -18.26 21.09
CA PHE A 199 23.73 -18.08 21.35
C PHE A 199 23.25 -18.03 22.81
N PHE A 200 24.10 -18.11 23.83
CA PHE A 200 23.62 -17.90 25.22
C PHE A 200 24.31 -16.73 25.91
N GLY A 201 23.67 -15.57 25.76
CA GLY A 201 24.04 -14.37 26.49
C GLY A 201 23.29 -13.08 26.15
N VAL A 202 22.29 -13.04 25.25
CA VAL A 202 21.35 -11.91 25.09
C VAL A 202 20.05 -12.46 24.51
N ASP A 203 18.92 -11.99 25.04
CA ASP A 203 17.58 -12.15 24.47
C ASP A 203 17.59 -11.94 22.94
N ILE A 204 17.05 -12.88 22.17
CA ILE A 204 16.72 -12.64 20.74
C ILE A 204 15.38 -11.86 20.69
N ALA A 205 15.32 -10.78 21.45
CA ALA A 205 14.25 -9.81 21.47
C ALA A 205 14.96 -8.47 21.66
N GLU A 206 14.72 -7.54 20.74
CA GLU A 206 15.43 -6.25 20.56
C GLU A 206 16.71 -6.33 19.69
N ASN A 207 16.54 -6.68 18.42
CA ASN A 207 17.24 -5.96 17.36
C ASN A 207 16.16 -5.28 16.52
N ASP A 208 16.33 -3.99 16.23
CA ASP A 208 15.48 -3.31 15.26
C ASP A 208 15.66 -4.01 13.90
N ASP A 209 14.68 -4.81 13.49
CA ASP A 209 14.72 -5.66 12.28
C ASP A 209 15.02 -4.86 11.00
N GLU A 210 14.68 -3.56 11.01
CA GLU A 210 14.98 -2.60 9.94
C GLU A 210 16.49 -2.47 9.69
N ASP A 211 17.31 -2.48 10.74
CA ASP A 211 18.76 -2.30 10.62
C ASP A 211 19.49 -3.50 10.00
N MET A 212 18.95 -4.71 10.18
CA MET A 212 19.52 -5.93 9.58
C MET A 212 19.23 -6.03 8.08
N ILE A 213 18.01 -5.68 7.65
CA ILE A 213 17.65 -5.66 6.23
C ILE A 213 18.43 -4.56 5.52
N TYR A 214 18.56 -3.39 6.15
CA TYR A 214 19.41 -2.30 5.64
C TYR A 214 20.84 -2.78 5.41
N MET A 215 21.43 -3.49 6.37
CA MET A 215 22.77 -4.07 6.20
C MET A 215 22.84 -5.03 5.01
N TYR A 216 21.84 -5.91 4.84
CA TYR A 216 21.80 -6.82 3.67
C TYR A 216 21.73 -6.05 2.35
N ASN A 217 20.84 -5.06 2.25
CA ASN A 217 20.71 -4.20 1.07
C ASN A 217 22.03 -3.44 0.78
N ALA A 218 22.69 -2.91 1.82
CA ALA A 218 23.97 -2.21 1.69
C ALA A 218 25.08 -3.12 1.14
N TYR A 219 25.14 -4.39 1.54
CA TYR A 219 26.11 -5.34 1.00
C TYR A 219 25.75 -5.86 -0.40
N LEU A 220 24.46 -5.97 -0.74
CA LEU A 220 24.04 -6.22 -2.13
C LEU A 220 24.43 -5.06 -3.04
N HIS A 221 24.23 -3.82 -2.59
CA HIS A 221 24.69 -2.61 -3.28
C HIS A 221 26.20 -2.62 -3.52
N LYS A 222 27.01 -2.95 -2.50
CA LYS A 222 28.46 -3.09 -2.63
C LYS A 222 28.83 -4.18 -3.63
N LEU A 223 28.23 -5.36 -3.49
CA LEU A 223 28.44 -6.51 -4.37
C LEU A 223 28.16 -6.13 -5.83
N ILE A 224 27.01 -5.52 -6.12
CA ILE A 224 26.63 -5.18 -7.49
C ILE A 224 27.47 -4.03 -8.06
N THR A 225 27.88 -3.07 -7.22
CA THR A 225 28.75 -1.97 -7.65
C THR A 225 30.14 -2.48 -8.02
N CYS A 226 30.72 -3.37 -7.22
CA CYS A 226 32.00 -4.02 -7.53
C CYS A 226 31.89 -4.95 -8.75
N PHE A 227 30.77 -5.67 -8.89
CA PHE A 227 30.52 -6.48 -10.07
C PHE A 227 30.44 -5.62 -11.34
N LEU A 228 29.71 -4.50 -11.31
CA LEU A 228 29.54 -3.61 -12.46
C LEU A 228 30.75 -2.72 -12.75
N SER A 229 31.72 -2.60 -11.84
CA SER A 229 32.96 -1.85 -12.07
C SER A 229 34.00 -2.67 -12.85
N HIS A 230 34.03 -3.99 -12.67
CA HIS A 230 35.09 -4.85 -13.18
C HIS A 230 34.95 -5.18 -14.69
N PRO A 231 36.03 -5.10 -15.50
CA PRO A 231 35.97 -5.32 -16.94
C PRO A 231 35.41 -6.68 -17.37
N LEU A 232 35.80 -7.78 -16.70
CA LEU A 232 35.37 -9.13 -17.07
C LEU A 232 33.86 -9.35 -16.88
N ALA A 233 33.30 -8.78 -15.82
CA ALA A 233 31.87 -8.80 -15.59
C ALA A 233 31.14 -7.95 -16.63
N ARG A 234 31.65 -6.77 -16.97
CA ARG A 234 31.11 -5.91 -18.03
C ARG A 234 31.09 -6.61 -19.39
N ASP A 235 32.14 -7.33 -19.75
CA ASP A 235 32.20 -8.09 -21.00
C ASP A 235 31.12 -9.18 -21.04
N LYS A 236 30.90 -9.89 -19.91
CA LYS A 236 29.84 -10.90 -19.82
C LYS A 236 28.43 -10.29 -19.84
N VAL A 237 28.24 -9.16 -19.18
CA VAL A 237 26.98 -8.38 -19.24
C VAL A 237 26.72 -7.89 -20.67
N LYS A 238 27.75 -7.47 -21.40
CA LYS A 238 27.63 -7.07 -22.80
C LYS A 238 27.24 -8.24 -23.70
N GLU A 239 27.88 -9.40 -23.54
CA GLU A 239 27.53 -10.61 -24.27
C GLU A 239 26.05 -10.98 -24.04
N THR A 240 25.57 -10.93 -22.80
CA THR A 240 24.18 -11.26 -22.47
C THR A 240 23.18 -10.19 -22.89
N LYS A 241 23.55 -8.91 -22.89
CA LYS A 241 22.77 -7.82 -23.49
C LYS A 241 22.57 -8.06 -24.98
N GLU A 242 23.65 -8.30 -25.74
CA GLU A 242 23.58 -8.55 -27.18
C GLU A 242 22.71 -9.77 -27.52
N LYS A 243 22.82 -10.85 -26.74
CA LYS A 243 21.93 -12.02 -26.84
C LYS A 243 20.46 -11.66 -26.58
N ALA A 244 20.18 -10.84 -25.56
CA ALA A 244 18.82 -10.41 -25.22
C ALA A 244 18.19 -9.49 -26.30
N MET A 245 19.00 -8.61 -26.92
CA MET A 245 18.56 -7.72 -27.99
C MET A 245 18.33 -8.46 -29.32
N THR A 246 19.13 -9.49 -29.62
CA THR A 246 18.98 -10.29 -30.85
C THR A 246 17.94 -11.41 -30.74
N ALA A 247 17.50 -11.74 -29.52
CA ALA A 247 16.42 -12.70 -29.31
C ALA A 247 15.13 -12.18 -29.94
N LEU A 248 14.57 -12.95 -30.88
CA LEU A 248 13.28 -12.64 -31.49
C LEU A 248 12.21 -12.58 -30.38
N SER A 249 11.43 -11.49 -30.33
CA SER A 249 10.21 -11.48 -29.53
C SER A 249 9.32 -12.66 -29.99
N PRO A 250 8.74 -13.46 -29.08
CA PRO A 250 7.97 -14.68 -29.42
C PRO A 250 6.72 -14.48 -30.32
N TYR A 251 6.50 -13.30 -30.89
CA TYR A 251 5.35 -13.03 -31.74
C TYR A 251 5.56 -13.49 -33.18
N ARG A 252 5.32 -14.79 -33.42
CA ARG A 252 4.73 -15.28 -34.68
C ARG A 252 4.07 -16.66 -34.48
N MET A 253 2.79 -16.71 -34.85
CA MET A 253 1.85 -17.85 -34.97
C MET A 253 0.91 -18.09 -33.79
N ALA A 254 -0.25 -17.42 -33.79
CA ALA A 254 -1.53 -18.00 -33.35
C ALA A 254 -2.72 -17.16 -33.86
N GLY A 255 -2.84 -17.04 -35.18
CA GLY A 255 -4.15 -16.84 -35.80
C GLY A 255 -4.74 -18.22 -36.08
N SER A 256 -5.32 -18.88 -35.07
CA SER A 256 -6.34 -19.94 -35.21
C SER A 256 -6.55 -20.71 -33.90
N HIS A 257 -7.81 -20.70 -33.44
CA HIS A 257 -8.49 -21.63 -32.53
C HIS A 257 -8.19 -21.61 -31.01
N ASP A 258 -9.28 -21.32 -30.28
CA ASP A 258 -9.71 -21.97 -29.02
C ASP A 258 -8.78 -23.06 -28.50
N TYR A 259 -8.27 -22.92 -27.28
CA TYR A 259 -8.30 -23.99 -26.26
C TYR A 259 -7.99 -23.41 -24.87
N LEU A 260 -8.76 -23.89 -23.90
CA LEU A 260 -8.68 -23.70 -22.46
C LEU A 260 -7.26 -23.95 -21.91
N PHE A 261 -6.78 -23.11 -20.99
CA PHE A 261 -5.68 -23.48 -20.10
C PHE A 261 -6.24 -23.75 -18.70
N ASP A 262 -6.20 -25.03 -18.34
CA ASP A 262 -6.60 -25.61 -17.05
C ASP A 262 -5.52 -25.35 -15.98
N GLY A 263 -5.92 -25.46 -14.72
CA GLY A 263 -5.11 -25.14 -13.55
C GLY A 263 -3.91 -26.06 -13.28
N ALA A 264 -2.97 -25.52 -12.49
CA ALA A 264 -1.97 -26.20 -11.67
C ALA A 264 -1.36 -27.52 -12.19
N GLY A 265 -0.13 -27.46 -12.70
CA GLY A 265 0.72 -28.64 -12.84
C GLY A 265 1.93 -28.46 -13.74
N HIS A 266 3.12 -28.44 -13.13
CA HIS A 266 4.42 -28.88 -13.65
C HIS A 266 4.56 -28.98 -15.19
N SER A 267 5.27 -28.02 -15.77
CA SER A 267 5.95 -28.21 -17.06
C SER A 267 7.45 -28.02 -16.88
N GLN A 268 8.18 -29.14 -16.81
CA GLN A 268 9.57 -29.19 -17.25
C GLN A 268 9.62 -28.69 -18.70
N GLN A 269 10.21 -27.53 -18.92
CA GLN A 269 10.54 -27.04 -20.24
C GLN A 269 12.06 -26.90 -20.34
N VAL A 270 12.69 -27.96 -20.85
CA VAL A 270 14.05 -27.92 -21.37
C VAL A 270 14.00 -27.26 -22.75
N SER A 271 14.35 -25.97 -22.84
CA SER A 271 14.80 -25.32 -24.08
C SER A 271 15.22 -23.85 -23.86
N HIS A 272 16.54 -23.61 -23.78
CA HIS A 272 17.30 -22.35 -23.92
C HIS A 272 16.91 -21.10 -23.06
N PRO A 273 17.70 -20.71 -22.03
CA PRO A 273 17.41 -19.57 -21.14
C PRO A 273 17.98 -18.21 -21.61
N SER A 274 18.15 -17.99 -22.92
CA SER A 274 19.14 -16.99 -23.39
C SER A 274 18.77 -15.50 -23.47
N PRO A 275 17.53 -15.00 -23.23
CA PRO A 275 17.27 -13.57 -23.10
C PRO A 275 16.94 -13.06 -21.69
N GLN A 276 16.88 -13.93 -20.68
CA GLN A 276 16.39 -13.54 -19.34
C GLN A 276 17.45 -12.92 -18.44
N THR A 277 18.71 -13.38 -18.48
CA THR A 277 19.71 -12.98 -17.47
C THR A 277 20.00 -11.47 -17.46
N PHE A 278 20.07 -10.82 -18.62
CA PHE A 278 20.25 -9.36 -18.68
C PHE A 278 19.03 -8.61 -18.12
N ILE A 279 17.81 -9.10 -18.40
CA ILE A 279 16.58 -8.54 -17.82
C ILE A 279 16.57 -8.73 -16.30
N SER A 280 16.89 -9.93 -15.81
CA SER A 280 16.97 -10.24 -14.39
C SER A 280 18.03 -9.39 -13.68
N LEU A 281 19.16 -9.08 -14.34
CA LEU A 281 20.16 -8.15 -13.81
C LEU A 281 19.60 -6.73 -13.66
N LEU A 282 18.88 -6.20 -14.66
CA LEU A 282 18.23 -4.89 -14.56
C LEU A 282 17.19 -4.86 -13.44
N GLU A 283 16.39 -5.92 -13.30
CA GLU A 283 15.41 -6.05 -12.22
C GLU A 283 16.09 -6.18 -10.85
N PHE A 284 17.19 -6.91 -10.74
CA PHE A 284 17.95 -7.07 -9.51
C PHE A 284 18.52 -5.73 -9.04
N VAL A 285 19.11 -4.95 -9.96
CA VAL A 285 19.51 -3.57 -9.69
C VAL A 285 18.30 -2.74 -9.25
N SER A 286 17.16 -2.89 -9.93
CA SER A 286 15.94 -2.15 -9.60
C SER A 286 15.47 -2.40 -8.17
N ASP A 287 15.39 -3.66 -7.74
CA ASP A 287 14.91 -4.06 -6.42
C ASP A 287 15.84 -3.58 -5.28
N ILE A 288 17.17 -3.51 -5.50
CA ILE A 288 18.12 -2.98 -4.50
C ILE A 288 17.84 -1.50 -4.21
N TYR A 289 17.82 -0.67 -5.26
CA TYR A 289 17.66 0.78 -5.10
C TYR A 289 16.21 1.22 -4.85
N GLN A 290 15.23 0.35 -5.12
CA GLN A 290 13.85 0.58 -4.69
C GLN A 290 13.72 0.50 -3.16
N LYS A 291 14.45 -0.43 -2.52
CA LYS A 291 14.43 -0.62 -1.07
C LYS A 291 15.24 0.47 -0.36
N GLU A 292 16.42 0.79 -0.88
CA GLU A 292 17.32 1.79 -0.29
C GLU A 292 17.72 2.88 -1.31
N PRO A 293 16.85 3.89 -1.58
CA PRO A 293 17.14 4.95 -2.55
C PRO A 293 18.39 5.77 -2.21
N GLU A 294 18.73 5.88 -0.93
CA GLU A 294 19.88 6.65 -0.44
C GLU A 294 21.24 6.09 -0.87
N LEU A 295 21.33 4.78 -1.14
CA LEU A 295 22.55 4.13 -1.63
C LEU A 295 22.94 4.55 -3.05
N LEU A 296 22.08 5.32 -3.75
CA LEU A 296 22.33 5.82 -5.10
C LEU A 296 23.33 6.98 -5.14
N SER A 297 23.44 7.76 -4.06
CA SER A 297 24.21 9.01 -4.06
C SER A 297 25.70 8.74 -4.28
N GLY A 298 26.31 9.46 -5.23
CA GLY A 298 27.73 9.29 -5.59
C GLY A 298 28.08 7.98 -6.33
N ASN A 299 27.10 7.16 -6.75
CA ASN A 299 27.39 5.92 -7.46
C ASN A 299 27.61 6.12 -8.98
N ASP A 300 28.78 6.63 -9.36
CA ASP A 300 29.13 6.87 -10.77
C ASP A 300 29.25 5.58 -11.60
N VAL A 301 29.60 4.45 -10.96
CA VAL A 301 29.70 3.14 -11.60
C VAL A 301 28.32 2.71 -12.10
N LEU A 302 27.29 2.86 -11.26
CA LEU A 302 25.92 2.55 -11.63
C LEU A 302 25.45 3.44 -12.78
N TRP A 303 25.68 4.75 -12.73
CA TRP A 303 25.28 5.65 -13.82
C TRP A 303 26.01 5.35 -15.14
N THR A 304 27.25 4.88 -15.06
CA THR A 304 27.97 4.35 -16.24
C THR A 304 27.27 3.12 -16.81
N PHE A 305 26.86 2.19 -15.93
CA PHE A 305 26.07 1.02 -16.33
C PHE A 305 24.71 1.40 -16.92
N VAL A 306 24.01 2.40 -16.35
CA VAL A 306 22.72 2.90 -16.87
C VAL A 306 22.87 3.44 -18.30
N ASN A 307 23.91 4.25 -18.56
CA ASN A 307 24.20 4.74 -19.90
C ASN A 307 24.46 3.58 -20.88
N PHE A 308 25.28 2.61 -20.49
CA PHE A 308 25.52 1.41 -21.28
C PHE A 308 24.24 0.60 -21.51
N ALA A 309 23.40 0.42 -20.50
CA ALA A 309 22.21 -0.42 -20.56
C ALA A 309 21.15 0.16 -21.51
N GLY A 310 20.97 1.48 -21.52
CA GLY A 310 19.93 2.18 -22.30
C GLY A 310 20.16 2.25 -23.81
N GLU A 311 21.31 1.81 -24.32
CA GLU A 311 21.60 1.83 -25.76
C GLU A 311 20.93 0.68 -26.53
N ASP A 312 20.40 1.00 -27.72
CA ASP A 312 20.00 0.06 -28.79
C ASP A 312 18.99 -1.03 -28.39
N HIS A 313 17.96 -0.69 -27.61
CA HIS A 313 16.85 -1.60 -27.33
C HIS A 313 16.03 -1.94 -28.59
N THR A 314 16.05 -3.21 -28.98
CA THR A 314 15.27 -3.78 -30.12
C THR A 314 14.09 -4.65 -29.67
N ASN A 315 14.05 -5.02 -28.37
CA ASN A 315 13.02 -5.86 -27.77
C ASN A 315 12.31 -5.10 -26.64
N PHE A 316 10.98 -5.04 -26.68
CA PHE A 316 10.18 -4.34 -25.67
C PHE A 316 10.43 -4.85 -24.23
N GLN A 317 10.75 -6.13 -24.04
CA GLN A 317 11.02 -6.68 -22.70
C GLN A 317 12.25 -6.04 -22.06
N THR A 318 13.32 -5.87 -22.84
CA THR A 318 14.54 -5.19 -22.37
C THR A 318 14.29 -3.70 -22.12
N LEU A 319 13.49 -3.04 -22.97
CA LEU A 319 13.11 -1.64 -22.80
C LEU A 319 12.29 -1.45 -21.52
N VAL A 320 11.30 -2.32 -21.29
CA VAL A 320 10.45 -2.29 -20.09
C VAL A 320 11.30 -2.49 -18.83
N ALA A 321 12.21 -3.47 -18.82
CA ALA A 321 13.10 -3.71 -17.69
C ALA A 321 14.03 -2.51 -17.42
N PHE A 322 14.56 -1.89 -18.47
CA PHE A 322 15.40 -0.69 -18.36
C PHE A 322 14.62 0.52 -17.82
N LEU A 323 13.44 0.79 -18.35
CA LEU A 323 12.57 1.88 -17.87
C LEU A 323 12.10 1.65 -16.43
N LYS A 324 11.83 0.39 -16.04
CA LYS A 324 11.53 0.02 -14.65
C LYS A 324 12.72 0.34 -13.74
N MET A 325 13.94 0.02 -14.16
CA MET A 325 15.15 0.40 -13.43
C MET A 325 15.28 1.92 -13.32
N LEU A 326 15.05 2.69 -14.39
CA LEU A 326 15.06 4.16 -14.29
C LEU A 326 13.99 4.69 -13.32
N SER A 327 12.80 4.08 -13.30
CA SER A 327 11.74 4.42 -12.35
C SER A 327 12.18 4.21 -10.90
N THR A 328 12.85 3.09 -10.57
CA THR A 328 13.33 2.85 -9.21
C THR A 328 14.51 3.76 -8.84
N LEU A 329 15.41 4.05 -9.77
CA LEU A 329 16.50 5.02 -9.55
C LEU A 329 16.00 6.46 -9.38
N ALA A 330 14.79 6.77 -9.83
CA ALA A 330 14.13 8.06 -9.59
C ALA A 330 13.39 8.14 -8.24
N SER A 331 13.64 7.22 -7.30
CA SER A 331 12.98 7.20 -5.98
C SER A 331 13.49 8.27 -5.00
N GLY A 332 14.61 8.94 -5.30
CA GLY A 332 15.13 10.08 -4.54
C GLY A 332 15.36 11.30 -5.43
N GLU A 333 15.57 12.48 -4.83
CA GLU A 333 15.65 13.75 -5.56
C GLU A 333 16.79 13.80 -6.59
N GLU A 334 18.01 13.42 -6.20
CA GLU A 334 19.17 13.37 -7.10
C GLU A 334 18.93 12.43 -8.29
N GLY A 335 18.37 11.26 -8.01
CA GLY A 335 18.04 10.26 -9.01
C GLY A 335 16.97 10.74 -9.99
N ALA A 336 15.91 11.39 -9.49
CA ALA A 336 14.84 11.94 -10.30
C ALA A 336 15.36 13.00 -11.29
N SER A 337 16.17 13.96 -10.84
CA SER A 337 16.76 14.97 -11.75
C SER A 337 17.71 14.34 -12.77
N LYS A 338 18.52 13.33 -12.38
CA LYS A 338 19.40 12.61 -13.32
C LYS A 338 18.59 11.84 -14.38
N VAL A 339 17.55 11.11 -13.99
CA VAL A 339 16.67 10.38 -14.91
C VAL A 339 15.93 11.34 -15.85
N TYR A 340 15.44 12.47 -15.32
CA TYR A 340 14.81 13.51 -16.13
C TYR A 340 15.74 13.96 -17.27
N HIS A 341 16.97 14.37 -16.95
CA HIS A 341 17.93 14.84 -17.95
C HIS A 341 18.41 13.74 -18.90
N LEU A 342 18.52 12.50 -18.42
CA LEU A 342 18.89 11.35 -19.23
C LEU A 342 17.89 11.12 -20.37
N LEU A 343 16.58 11.22 -20.07
CA LEU A 343 15.47 10.99 -21.00
C LEU A 343 15.04 12.25 -21.77
N GLU A 344 15.36 13.44 -21.28
CA GLU A 344 15.19 14.72 -22.00
C GLU A 344 16.29 14.91 -23.06
N GLY A 345 17.50 14.50 -22.71
CA GLY A 345 18.70 14.63 -23.53
C GLY A 345 18.69 13.77 -24.80
N LYS A 346 19.80 13.84 -25.54
CA LYS A 346 20.05 12.96 -26.71
C LYS A 346 20.95 11.77 -26.37
N THR A 347 21.01 11.42 -25.09
CA THR A 347 21.88 10.34 -24.59
C THR A 347 21.52 9.01 -25.25
N PHE A 348 20.22 8.71 -25.34
CA PHE A 348 19.72 7.55 -26.05
C PHE A 348 19.13 7.95 -27.40
N ARG A 349 19.34 7.13 -28.43
CA ARG A 349 18.86 7.40 -29.79
C ARG A 349 17.34 7.25 -29.93
N SER A 350 16.76 6.28 -29.24
CA SER A 350 15.35 5.86 -29.40
C SER A 350 14.51 6.05 -28.14
N ILE A 351 15.13 6.30 -26.99
CA ILE A 351 14.47 6.36 -25.68
C ILE A 351 14.50 7.80 -25.18
N GLY A 352 13.32 8.39 -24.95
CA GLY A 352 13.23 9.70 -24.31
C GLY A 352 11.80 10.14 -24.05
N TRP A 353 11.62 11.26 -23.36
CA TRP A 353 10.28 11.79 -23.05
C TRP A 353 9.48 12.15 -24.31
N ARG A 354 10.15 12.62 -25.37
CA ARG A 354 9.50 12.86 -26.66
C ARG A 354 8.90 11.58 -27.23
N THR A 355 9.62 10.46 -27.15
CA THR A 355 9.13 9.15 -27.59
C THR A 355 7.83 8.78 -26.88
N LEU A 356 7.73 8.97 -25.56
CA LEU A 356 6.50 8.74 -24.80
C LEU A 356 5.33 9.57 -25.36
N PHE A 357 5.48 10.89 -25.44
CA PHE A 357 4.40 11.79 -25.85
C PHE A 357 4.02 11.66 -27.32
N ASP A 358 4.99 11.39 -28.20
CA ASP A 358 4.75 11.09 -29.61
C ASP A 358 3.95 9.78 -29.75
N CYS A 359 4.30 8.74 -28.99
CA CYS A 359 3.55 7.47 -29.00
C CYS A 359 2.09 7.65 -28.55
N LEU A 360 1.84 8.41 -27.49
CA LEU A 360 0.46 8.72 -27.04
C LEU A 360 -0.33 9.43 -28.14
N SER A 361 0.27 10.44 -28.77
CA SER A 361 -0.34 11.22 -29.86
C SER A 361 -0.61 10.37 -31.10
N ILE A 362 0.30 9.46 -31.46
CA ILE A 362 0.11 8.54 -32.60
C ILE A 362 -1.09 7.62 -32.37
N TYR A 363 -1.22 7.05 -31.17
CA TYR A 363 -2.35 6.18 -30.84
C TYR A 363 -3.67 6.95 -30.82
N GLU A 364 -3.68 8.15 -30.23
CA GLU A 364 -4.84 9.04 -30.23
C GLU A 364 -5.33 9.32 -31.66
N GLU A 365 -4.44 9.73 -32.56
CA GLU A 365 -4.78 10.02 -33.96
C GLU A 365 -5.26 8.77 -34.71
N LYS A 366 -4.71 7.60 -34.40
CA LYS A 366 -5.16 6.32 -34.95
C LYS A 366 -6.60 6.01 -34.52
N PHE A 367 -6.95 6.22 -33.25
CA PHE A 367 -8.30 6.02 -32.74
C PHE A 367 -9.29 7.03 -33.32
N LYS A 368 -8.94 8.33 -33.36
CA LYS A 368 -9.77 9.38 -33.97
C LYS A 368 -10.11 9.09 -35.42
N ARG A 369 -9.12 8.67 -36.23
CA ARG A 369 -9.34 8.32 -37.64
C ARG A 369 -10.29 7.14 -37.80
N SER A 370 -10.19 6.13 -36.93
CA SER A 370 -11.09 4.98 -36.96
C SER A 370 -12.54 5.38 -36.62
N LEU A 371 -12.74 6.22 -35.61
CA LEU A 371 -14.07 6.68 -35.21
C LEU A 371 -14.74 7.56 -36.30
N GLN A 372 -13.95 8.28 -37.09
CA GLN A 372 -14.43 9.07 -38.23
C GLN A 372 -14.79 8.21 -39.46
N SER A 373 -14.24 7.01 -39.60
CA SER A 373 -14.60 6.07 -40.66
C SER A 373 -15.80 5.21 -40.24
N ALA A 374 -16.98 5.49 -40.80
CA ALA A 374 -18.22 4.78 -40.47
C ALA A 374 -18.08 3.25 -40.65
N GLY A 375 -18.29 2.50 -39.57
CA GLY A 375 -18.23 1.04 -39.54
C GLY A 375 -16.84 0.42 -39.29
N ALA A 376 -15.81 1.23 -39.02
CA ALA A 376 -14.49 0.70 -38.67
C ALA A 376 -14.43 0.26 -37.19
N ILE A 377 -13.90 -0.94 -36.97
CA ILE A 377 -13.57 -1.46 -35.65
C ILE A 377 -12.40 -0.63 -35.12
N LEU A 378 -12.45 -0.20 -33.86
CA LEU A 378 -11.31 0.47 -33.23
C LEU A 378 -10.08 -0.46 -33.30
N PRO A 379 -8.90 0.06 -33.68
CA PRO A 379 -7.71 -0.77 -33.80
C PRO A 379 -7.32 -1.38 -32.45
N GLU A 380 -6.79 -2.60 -32.47
CA GLU A 380 -6.24 -3.23 -31.27
C GLU A 380 -4.97 -2.49 -30.80
N PHE A 381 -4.82 -2.34 -29.49
CA PHE A 381 -3.64 -1.77 -28.86
C PHE A 381 -2.54 -2.84 -28.77
N GLN A 382 -1.35 -2.57 -29.29
CA GLN A 382 -0.27 -3.57 -29.26
C GLN A 382 0.25 -3.75 -27.82
N GLU A 383 0.31 -5.00 -27.35
CA GLU A 383 0.70 -5.32 -25.97
C GLU A 383 2.13 -4.86 -25.63
N GLY A 384 3.07 -4.97 -26.58
CA GLY A 384 4.44 -4.49 -26.40
C GLY A 384 4.51 -2.97 -26.19
N ASP A 385 3.73 -2.22 -26.97
CA ASP A 385 3.63 -0.77 -26.85
C ASP A 385 2.96 -0.36 -25.55
N ALA A 386 1.88 -1.05 -25.16
CA ALA A 386 1.18 -0.80 -23.90
C ALA A 386 2.11 -1.01 -22.69
N LYS A 387 2.87 -2.10 -22.65
CA LYS A 387 3.86 -2.36 -21.58
C LYS A 387 4.98 -1.33 -21.56
N ALA A 388 5.49 -0.93 -22.72
CA ALA A 388 6.51 0.11 -22.81
C ALA A 388 5.99 1.46 -22.30
N LEU A 389 4.76 1.84 -22.71
CA LEU A 389 4.10 3.05 -22.23
C LEU A 389 3.89 3.03 -20.71
N VAL A 390 3.42 1.91 -20.14
CA VAL A 390 3.31 1.77 -18.68
C VAL A 390 4.65 1.98 -17.99
N ALA A 391 5.74 1.41 -18.51
CA ALA A 391 7.07 1.58 -17.92
C ALA A 391 7.55 3.04 -18.00
N TYR A 392 7.29 3.72 -19.12
CA TYR A 392 7.54 5.16 -19.25
C TYR A 392 6.72 5.99 -18.27
N LEU A 393 5.42 5.69 -18.11
CA LEU A 393 4.53 6.40 -17.21
C LEU A 393 4.92 6.22 -15.74
N ASN A 394 5.37 5.02 -15.35
CA ASN A 394 5.92 4.78 -14.02
C ASN A 394 7.23 5.56 -13.78
N ALA A 395 8.09 5.68 -14.80
CA ALA A 395 9.29 6.52 -14.70
C ALA A 395 8.91 8.01 -14.61
N LEU A 396 7.95 8.47 -15.41
CA LEU A 396 7.42 9.84 -15.36
C LEU A 396 6.86 10.16 -13.97
N GLN A 397 6.02 9.28 -13.43
CA GLN A 397 5.44 9.40 -12.10
C GLN A 397 6.55 9.61 -11.05
N LYS A 398 7.55 8.72 -11.01
CA LYS A 398 8.64 8.80 -10.02
C LYS A 398 9.49 10.05 -10.17
N VAL A 399 9.80 10.44 -11.40
CA VAL A 399 10.56 11.66 -11.69
C VAL A 399 9.81 12.90 -11.19
N VAL A 400 8.50 12.98 -11.41
CA VAL A 400 7.69 14.13 -10.99
C VAL A 400 7.48 14.15 -9.46
N GLU A 401 7.18 12.99 -8.85
CA GLU A 401 7.00 12.82 -7.40
C GLU A 401 8.23 13.30 -6.62
N ASN A 402 9.42 12.83 -7.03
CA ASN A 402 10.66 13.02 -6.27
C ASN A 402 11.55 14.13 -6.83
N GLY A 403 11.23 14.72 -7.98
CA GLY A 403 12.04 15.76 -8.60
C GLY A 403 12.20 17.00 -7.73
N ASN A 404 13.30 17.73 -7.93
CA ASN A 404 13.56 18.96 -7.19
C ASN A 404 12.37 19.95 -7.35
N PRO A 405 11.76 20.44 -6.25
CA PRO A 405 10.54 21.26 -6.31
C PRO A 405 10.67 22.57 -7.10
N VAL A 406 11.88 23.09 -7.27
CA VAL A 406 12.15 24.31 -8.05
C VAL A 406 12.22 24.00 -9.54
N GLU A 407 12.93 22.93 -9.90
CA GLU A 407 13.17 22.54 -11.29
C GLU A 407 11.92 21.90 -11.92
N ARG A 408 11.25 21.00 -11.19
CA ARG A 408 10.16 20.16 -11.72
C ARG A 408 8.96 20.92 -12.26
N LYS A 409 8.77 22.17 -11.82
CA LYS A 409 7.72 23.07 -12.29
C LYS A 409 7.84 23.40 -13.78
N ASN A 410 9.03 23.28 -14.35
CA ASN A 410 9.32 23.64 -15.74
C ASN A 410 9.57 22.43 -16.65
N TRP A 411 9.58 21.21 -16.11
CA TRP A 411 9.95 20.00 -16.85
C TRP A 411 8.91 19.56 -17.88
N PHE A 412 7.63 19.58 -17.51
CA PHE A 412 6.53 19.12 -18.36
C PHE A 412 5.44 20.19 -18.45
N PRO A 413 5.56 21.15 -19.39
CA PRO A 413 4.63 22.28 -19.50
C PRO A 413 3.27 21.89 -20.09
N ASP A 414 3.20 20.80 -20.85
CA ASP A 414 1.96 20.26 -21.42
C ASP A 414 1.81 18.78 -21.05
N ILE A 415 0.72 18.48 -20.36
CA ILE A 415 0.36 17.13 -19.90
C ILE A 415 -0.96 16.63 -20.51
N GLU A 416 -1.59 17.40 -21.41
CA GLU A 416 -2.93 17.08 -21.93
C GLU A 416 -2.96 15.72 -22.63
N SER A 417 -1.89 15.35 -23.32
CA SER A 417 -1.73 14.06 -24.01
C SER A 417 -1.89 12.84 -23.09
N LEU A 418 -1.65 12.97 -21.78
CA LEU A 418 -1.88 11.90 -20.81
C LEU A 418 -3.37 11.56 -20.63
N PHE A 419 -4.27 12.50 -20.93
CA PHE A 419 -5.71 12.34 -20.72
C PHE A 419 -6.43 11.78 -21.96
N LYS A 420 -5.90 12.06 -23.16
CA LYS A 420 -6.60 11.85 -24.44
C LYS A 420 -6.90 10.38 -24.73
N LEU A 421 -6.19 9.44 -24.11
CA LEU A 421 -6.43 8.00 -24.28
C LEU A 421 -7.46 7.40 -23.30
N LEU A 422 -7.84 8.11 -22.24
CA LEU A 422 -8.68 7.55 -21.15
C LEU A 422 -10.10 7.17 -21.62
N SER A 423 -10.63 7.89 -22.61
CA SER A 423 -11.99 7.72 -23.11
C SER A 423 -12.20 6.55 -24.09
N TYR A 424 -11.12 5.91 -24.56
CA TYR A 424 -11.23 4.84 -25.56
C TYR A 424 -11.36 3.45 -24.93
N GLU A 425 -12.26 2.64 -25.48
CA GLU A 425 -12.54 1.26 -25.03
C GLU A 425 -11.37 0.29 -25.23
N ASN A 426 -10.64 0.42 -26.34
CA ASN A 426 -9.56 -0.49 -26.70
C ASN A 426 -8.24 -0.24 -25.93
N VAL A 427 -8.18 0.80 -25.10
CA VAL A 427 -7.00 1.08 -24.28
C VAL A 427 -7.04 0.15 -23.06
N PRO A 428 -6.01 -0.69 -22.83
CA PRO A 428 -6.03 -1.64 -21.73
C PRO A 428 -6.24 -0.97 -20.36
N PRO A 429 -7.05 -1.55 -19.45
CA PRO A 429 -7.32 -0.97 -18.13
C PRO A 429 -6.05 -0.67 -17.32
N TYR A 430 -5.03 -1.54 -17.39
CA TYR A 430 -3.76 -1.32 -16.70
C TYR A 430 -2.98 -0.13 -17.24
N LEU A 431 -3.11 0.19 -18.54
CA LEU A 431 -2.47 1.36 -19.15
C LEU A 431 -3.21 2.65 -18.76
N LYS A 432 -4.55 2.62 -18.72
CA LYS A 432 -5.35 3.72 -18.13
C LYS A 432 -4.96 3.94 -16.67
N GLY A 433 -4.76 2.85 -15.94
CA GLY A 433 -4.20 2.81 -14.59
C GLY A 433 -2.93 3.64 -14.47
N ALA A 434 -1.93 3.32 -15.30
CA ALA A 434 -0.65 4.00 -15.31
C ALA A 434 -0.77 5.49 -15.72
N LEU A 435 -1.64 5.82 -16.69
CA LEU A 435 -1.88 7.22 -17.09
C LEU A 435 -2.41 8.05 -15.91
N ARG A 436 -3.42 7.56 -15.19
CA ARG A 436 -3.99 8.27 -14.03
C ARG A 436 -3.00 8.39 -12.87
N ASN A 437 -2.21 7.35 -12.59
CA ASN A 437 -1.17 7.42 -11.58
C ASN A 437 -0.08 8.46 -11.94
N ALA A 438 0.34 8.51 -13.20
CA ALA A 438 1.27 9.54 -13.67
C ALA A 438 0.65 10.95 -13.56
N ILE A 439 -0.61 11.13 -13.96
CA ILE A 439 -1.33 12.41 -13.80
C ILE A 439 -1.38 12.83 -12.32
N SER A 440 -1.63 11.90 -11.41
CA SER A 440 -1.71 12.19 -9.97
C SER A 440 -0.43 12.81 -9.41
N SER A 441 0.75 12.46 -9.93
CA SER A 441 2.02 13.03 -9.49
C SER A 441 2.15 14.54 -9.76
N PHE A 442 1.41 15.06 -10.74
CA PHE A 442 1.45 16.47 -11.13
C PHE A 442 0.64 17.39 -10.19
N ILE A 443 -0.27 16.85 -9.38
CA ILE A 443 -1.17 17.64 -8.52
C ILE A 443 -0.39 18.55 -7.57
N GLN A 444 0.68 18.03 -6.95
CA GLN A 444 1.48 18.75 -5.96
C GLN A 444 2.59 19.63 -6.58
N VAL A 445 2.71 19.68 -7.91
CA VAL A 445 3.74 20.50 -8.58
C VAL A 445 3.39 21.99 -8.48
N SER A 446 2.13 22.35 -8.75
CA SER A 446 1.63 23.72 -8.54
C SER A 446 0.11 23.78 -8.43
N PRO A 447 -0.47 24.76 -7.71
CA PRO A 447 -1.93 24.93 -7.62
C PRO A 447 -2.61 25.12 -8.98
N ASN A 448 -2.01 25.89 -9.89
CA ASN A 448 -2.56 26.12 -11.23
C ASN A 448 -2.66 24.80 -12.03
N LEU A 449 -1.69 23.90 -11.85
CA LEU A 449 -1.69 22.61 -12.51
C LEU A 449 -2.77 21.69 -11.94
N LYS A 450 -3.05 21.74 -10.63
CA LYS A 450 -4.19 21.05 -10.01
C LYS A 450 -5.52 21.42 -10.70
N ASP A 451 -5.79 22.71 -10.86
CA ASP A 451 -7.04 23.19 -11.47
C ASP A 451 -7.12 22.82 -12.98
N THR A 452 -5.97 22.81 -13.64
CA THR A 452 -5.86 22.34 -15.04
C THR A 452 -6.14 20.84 -15.14
N ILE A 453 -5.61 20.02 -14.22
CA ILE A 453 -5.88 18.58 -14.14
C ILE A 453 -7.37 18.33 -13.93
N TRP A 454 -8.02 19.08 -13.03
CA TRP A 454 -9.46 18.98 -12.82
C TRP A 454 -10.25 19.27 -14.12
N SER A 455 -9.89 20.35 -14.81
CA SER A 455 -10.52 20.72 -16.09
C SER A 455 -10.36 19.63 -17.16
N TYR A 456 -9.18 19.00 -17.24
CA TYR A 456 -8.96 17.86 -18.15
C TYR A 456 -9.69 16.60 -17.72
N LEU A 457 -9.86 16.34 -16.42
CA LEU A 457 -10.69 15.23 -15.95
C LEU A 457 -12.15 15.42 -16.34
N GLU A 458 -12.70 16.63 -16.17
CA GLU A 458 -14.06 16.97 -16.61
C GLU A 458 -14.24 16.80 -18.12
N GLN A 459 -13.19 17.07 -18.90
CA GLN A 459 -13.24 16.95 -20.35
C GLN A 459 -13.10 15.51 -20.87
N TYR A 460 -12.20 14.72 -20.28
CA TYR A 460 -11.73 13.47 -20.88
C TYR A 460 -12.14 12.20 -20.12
N ASP A 461 -12.35 12.27 -18.79
CA ASP A 461 -12.50 11.08 -17.92
C ASP A 461 -13.87 11.04 -17.20
N LEU A 462 -14.36 12.16 -16.65
CA LEU A 462 -15.63 12.20 -15.91
C LEU A 462 -16.91 11.99 -16.76
N PRO A 463 -17.00 12.39 -18.03
CA PRO A 463 -18.17 12.08 -18.88
C PRO A 463 -18.40 10.57 -19.03
N VAL A 464 -17.32 9.80 -18.89
CA VAL A 464 -17.32 8.33 -18.85
C VAL A 464 -17.78 7.85 -17.47
N VAL A 465 -17.65 8.59 -16.38
CA VAL A 465 -17.95 8.09 -15.01
C VAL A 465 -19.38 8.39 -14.54
N VAL A 466 -19.87 9.61 -14.78
CA VAL A 466 -21.12 10.10 -14.18
C VAL A 466 -22.34 9.91 -15.13
N GLY A 467 -22.09 9.64 -16.41
CA GLY A 467 -23.11 9.70 -17.46
C GLY A 467 -23.56 11.14 -17.76
N PRO A 468 -24.26 11.39 -18.87
CA PRO A 468 -24.72 12.75 -19.21
C PRO A 468 -25.65 13.29 -18.12
N HIS A 469 -25.36 14.50 -17.61
CA HIS A 469 -26.22 15.21 -16.67
C HIS A 469 -27.66 15.27 -17.21
N VAL A 470 -28.64 14.94 -16.36
CA VAL A 470 -30.06 15.07 -16.65
C VAL A 470 -30.40 16.55 -16.78
N GLY A 471 -30.21 17.09 -17.98
CA GLY A 471 -30.41 18.50 -18.29
C GLY A 471 -30.45 18.72 -19.81
N ASN A 472 -31.66 18.69 -20.36
CA ASN A 472 -32.08 19.06 -21.71
C ASN A 472 -31.91 18.03 -22.86
N SER A 473 -33.08 17.45 -23.17
CA SER A 473 -33.60 17.07 -24.48
C SER A 473 -33.04 15.83 -25.20
N THR A 474 -34.01 15.05 -25.68
CA THR A 474 -33.98 13.95 -26.65
C THR A 474 -33.45 12.59 -26.20
N GLN A 475 -34.35 11.60 -26.35
CA GLN A 475 -34.25 10.17 -26.05
C GLN A 475 -32.86 9.53 -26.23
N PRO A 476 -32.40 8.66 -25.31
CA PRO A 476 -31.24 7.82 -25.58
C PRO A 476 -31.70 6.59 -26.37
N MET A 477 -31.30 6.52 -27.64
CA MET A 477 -31.21 5.25 -28.36
C MET A 477 -30.16 4.37 -27.68
N SER A 478 -30.44 3.08 -27.60
CA SER A 478 -29.63 2.01 -27.01
C SER A 478 -28.30 1.77 -27.72
N ALA A 479 -27.37 2.71 -27.64
CA ALA A 479 -25.95 2.43 -27.81
C ALA A 479 -25.35 2.20 -26.41
N GLN A 480 -24.66 1.08 -26.20
CA GLN A 480 -23.90 0.85 -24.96
C GLN A 480 -22.91 2.02 -24.80
N VAL A 481 -23.18 2.91 -23.86
CA VAL A 481 -22.29 4.03 -23.55
C VAL A 481 -21.08 3.41 -22.85
N TYR A 482 -19.91 3.55 -23.44
CA TYR A 482 -18.67 3.18 -22.79
C TYR A 482 -18.42 4.16 -21.64
N ASP A 483 -18.71 3.70 -20.43
CA ASP A 483 -18.68 4.48 -19.19
C ASP A 483 -17.84 3.68 -18.13
N MET A 484 -17.45 4.29 -17.01
CA MET A 484 -16.60 3.67 -15.99
C MET A 484 -17.32 2.52 -15.31
N ARG A 485 -18.67 2.51 -15.31
CA ARG A 485 -19.48 1.39 -14.86
C ARG A 485 -19.33 0.19 -15.80
N PHE A 486 -19.32 0.43 -17.11
CA PHE A 486 -19.06 -0.61 -18.11
C PHE A 486 -17.63 -1.13 -17.99
N GLU A 487 -16.64 -0.24 -17.85
CA GLU A 487 -15.25 -0.65 -17.66
C GLU A 487 -15.09 -1.54 -16.40
N LEU A 488 -15.66 -1.12 -15.27
CA LEU A 488 -15.63 -1.88 -14.02
C LEU A 488 -16.34 -3.25 -14.13
N ASN A 489 -17.58 -3.27 -14.66
CA ASN A 489 -18.44 -4.44 -14.58
C ASN A 489 -18.29 -5.41 -15.76
N GLU A 490 -17.86 -4.95 -16.94
CA GLU A 490 -17.75 -5.78 -18.14
C GLU A 490 -16.31 -6.04 -18.56
N ILE A 491 -15.36 -5.16 -18.24
CA ILE A 491 -13.94 -5.33 -18.63
C ILE A 491 -13.11 -5.84 -17.45
N GLU A 492 -13.06 -5.08 -16.37
CA GLU A 492 -12.24 -5.39 -15.19
C GLU A 492 -12.79 -6.62 -14.44
N ALA A 493 -14.11 -6.69 -14.22
CA ALA A 493 -14.72 -7.82 -13.54
C ALA A 493 -14.54 -9.16 -14.27
N ARG A 494 -14.50 -9.18 -15.61
CA ARG A 494 -14.23 -10.41 -16.38
C ARG A 494 -12.79 -10.89 -16.24
N ARG A 495 -11.86 -9.96 -16.00
CA ARG A 495 -10.43 -10.26 -15.78
C ARG A 495 -10.11 -10.47 -14.31
N GLU A 496 -11.05 -10.17 -13.42
CA GLU A 496 -10.87 -10.15 -11.97
C GLU A 496 -9.71 -9.23 -11.53
N GLN A 497 -9.42 -8.21 -12.35
CA GLN A 497 -8.33 -7.23 -12.19
C GLN A 497 -8.89 -5.82 -12.33
N TYR A 498 -8.64 -4.95 -11.35
CA TYR A 498 -9.25 -3.62 -11.20
C TYR A 498 -8.26 -2.42 -11.24
N PRO A 499 -7.20 -2.43 -12.07
CA PRO A 499 -6.15 -1.40 -12.03
C PRO A 499 -6.66 0.00 -12.43
N SER A 500 -7.62 0.08 -13.34
CA SER A 500 -8.18 1.34 -13.82
C SER A 500 -9.07 1.96 -12.76
N THR A 501 -9.99 1.18 -12.15
CA THR A 501 -10.84 1.67 -11.05
C THR A 501 -10.01 2.14 -9.86
N ILE A 502 -8.98 1.39 -9.46
CA ILE A 502 -8.10 1.78 -8.35
C ILE A 502 -7.38 3.10 -8.65
N SER A 503 -6.80 3.24 -9.84
CA SER A 503 -6.11 4.47 -10.23
C SER A 503 -7.03 5.69 -10.27
N PHE A 504 -8.28 5.50 -10.69
CA PHE A 504 -9.29 6.54 -10.75
C PHE A 504 -9.61 7.05 -9.34
N LEU A 505 -9.85 6.13 -8.39
CA LEU A 505 -10.05 6.47 -6.98
C LEU A 505 -8.84 7.21 -6.39
N ASN A 506 -7.62 6.73 -6.67
CA ASN A 506 -6.40 7.34 -6.15
C ASN A 506 -6.21 8.77 -6.66
N LEU A 507 -6.46 9.01 -7.95
CA LEU A 507 -6.39 10.34 -8.55
C LEU A 507 -7.40 11.31 -7.92
N LEU A 508 -8.64 10.87 -7.73
CA LEU A 508 -9.67 11.66 -7.05
C LEU A 508 -9.29 11.96 -5.60
N ASN A 509 -8.80 10.96 -4.89
CA ASN A 509 -8.36 11.09 -3.51
C ASN A 509 -7.22 12.10 -3.38
N ALA A 510 -6.26 12.10 -4.30
CA ALA A 510 -5.18 13.08 -4.34
C ALA A 510 -5.71 14.51 -4.59
N LEU A 511 -6.66 14.67 -5.50
CA LEU A 511 -7.29 15.96 -5.79
C LEU A 511 -8.07 16.51 -4.58
N ILE A 512 -8.81 15.64 -3.90
CA ILE A 512 -9.56 15.99 -2.68
C ILE A 512 -8.60 16.39 -1.56
N SER A 513 -7.50 15.65 -1.36
CA SER A 513 -6.54 15.94 -0.29
C SER A 513 -5.84 17.29 -0.43
N GLU A 514 -5.70 17.78 -1.66
CA GLU A 514 -5.10 19.09 -1.97
C GLU A 514 -6.15 20.19 -2.18
N GLU A 515 -7.42 19.89 -1.87
CA GLU A 515 -8.48 20.87 -1.96
C GLU A 515 -8.43 21.84 -0.79
N ARG A 516 -8.36 23.13 -1.11
CA ARG A 516 -8.23 24.21 -0.12
C ARG A 516 -9.45 25.12 -0.10
N ASP A 517 -10.28 25.03 -1.13
CA ASP A 517 -11.51 25.78 -1.17
C ASP A 517 -12.58 25.09 -0.30
N VAL A 518 -12.74 25.61 0.91
CA VAL A 518 -13.75 25.14 1.88
C VAL A 518 -15.16 25.61 1.48
N THR A 519 -15.28 26.57 0.54
CA THR A 519 -16.58 27.16 0.19
C THR A 519 -17.47 26.20 -0.61
N ASP A 520 -16.89 25.37 -1.47
CA ASP A 520 -17.61 24.35 -2.23
C ASP A 520 -18.02 23.16 -1.35
N ARG A 521 -17.52 23.02 -0.11
CA ARG A 521 -17.83 21.89 0.81
C ARG A 521 -17.80 20.49 0.15
N GLY A 522 -17.03 20.33 -0.93
CA GLY A 522 -16.93 19.11 -1.72
C GLY A 522 -18.10 18.80 -2.67
N HIS A 523 -19.00 19.75 -2.95
CA HIS A 523 -20.17 19.54 -3.81
C HIS A 523 -19.81 19.03 -5.21
N ARG A 524 -18.72 19.52 -5.80
CA ARG A 524 -18.25 19.06 -7.13
C ARG A 524 -17.88 17.57 -7.20
N PHE A 525 -17.70 16.90 -6.06
CA PHE A 525 -17.37 15.48 -5.98
C PHE A 525 -18.58 14.57 -5.75
N PHE A 526 -19.79 15.11 -5.53
CA PHE A 526 -20.96 14.30 -5.12
C PHE A 526 -21.39 13.25 -6.15
N GLY A 527 -21.49 13.62 -7.42
CA GLY A 527 -21.84 12.65 -8.48
C GLY A 527 -20.85 11.49 -8.59
N ILE A 528 -19.58 11.75 -8.27
CA ILE A 528 -18.51 10.75 -8.25
C ILE A 528 -18.60 9.89 -6.98
N PHE A 529 -18.85 10.50 -5.83
CA PHE A 529 -19.05 9.81 -4.56
C PHE A 529 -20.14 8.74 -4.67
N ARG A 530 -21.28 9.08 -5.29
CA ARG A 530 -22.38 8.13 -5.53
C ARG A 530 -21.94 6.92 -6.36
N PHE A 531 -21.15 7.13 -7.41
CA PHE A 531 -20.61 6.03 -8.21
C PHE A 531 -19.74 5.08 -7.37
N ILE A 532 -18.81 5.65 -6.59
CA ILE A 532 -17.90 4.89 -5.72
C ILE A 532 -18.68 4.10 -4.68
N TYR A 533 -19.68 4.74 -4.09
CA TYR A 533 -20.55 4.18 -3.10
C TYR A 533 -21.38 2.99 -3.63
N ASP A 534 -22.18 3.22 -4.67
CA ASP A 534 -23.18 2.25 -5.15
C ASP A 534 -22.54 1.12 -5.97
N HIS A 535 -21.50 1.42 -6.76
CA HIS A 535 -20.96 0.49 -7.76
C HIS A 535 -19.59 -0.08 -7.40
N VAL A 536 -18.77 0.65 -6.65
CA VAL A 536 -17.41 0.21 -6.33
C VAL A 536 -17.35 -0.48 -4.97
N PHE A 537 -17.60 0.25 -3.88
CA PHE A 537 -17.46 -0.27 -2.52
C PHE A 537 -18.60 -1.19 -2.11
N GLY A 538 -19.86 -0.85 -2.42
CA GLY A 538 -21.02 -1.66 -2.04
C GLY A 538 -20.93 -3.12 -2.50
N PRO A 539 -20.66 -3.39 -3.80
CA PRO A 539 -20.46 -4.75 -4.32
C PRO A 539 -19.09 -5.36 -4.01
N SER A 540 -18.15 -4.63 -3.40
CA SER A 540 -16.76 -5.08 -3.24
C SER A 540 -16.57 -6.43 -2.53
N PRO A 541 -17.38 -6.84 -1.53
CA PRO A 541 -17.19 -8.15 -0.90
C PRO A 541 -17.68 -9.32 -1.77
N GLN A 542 -18.56 -9.06 -2.73
CA GLN A 542 -19.17 -10.08 -3.61
C GLN A 542 -18.42 -10.23 -4.93
N ARG A 543 -17.50 -9.30 -5.22
CA ARG A 543 -16.70 -9.27 -6.43
C ARG A 543 -15.57 -10.30 -6.38
N ALA A 544 -15.23 -10.90 -7.52
CA ALA A 544 -14.09 -11.80 -7.67
C ALA A 544 -12.80 -11.00 -7.91
N TYR A 545 -11.69 -11.45 -7.32
CA TYR A 545 -10.37 -10.81 -7.43
C TYR A 545 -9.31 -11.87 -7.71
N ALA A 546 -8.50 -11.64 -8.73
CA ALA A 546 -7.35 -12.48 -9.05
C ALA A 546 -6.23 -12.34 -8.01
N ASP A 547 -6.09 -11.14 -7.41
CA ASP A 547 -5.10 -10.83 -6.38
C ASP A 547 -5.77 -10.20 -5.14
N SER A 548 -5.43 -10.74 -3.97
CA SER A 548 -5.91 -10.22 -2.68
C SER A 548 -5.30 -8.86 -2.34
N CYS A 549 -4.09 -8.54 -2.81
CA CYS A 549 -3.52 -7.19 -2.65
C CYS A 549 -4.39 -6.16 -3.36
N GLU A 550 -4.79 -6.45 -4.60
CA GLU A 550 -5.62 -5.55 -5.40
C GLU A 550 -7.01 -5.34 -4.77
N LYS A 551 -7.62 -6.41 -4.22
CA LYS A 551 -8.85 -6.29 -3.42
C LYS A 551 -8.70 -5.25 -2.31
N TRP A 552 -7.65 -5.36 -1.49
CA TRP A 552 -7.46 -4.46 -0.36
C TRP A 552 -7.03 -3.06 -0.79
N GLN A 553 -6.31 -2.91 -1.91
CA GLN A 553 -6.04 -1.60 -2.52
C GLN A 553 -7.35 -0.88 -2.92
N LEU A 554 -8.26 -1.58 -3.59
CA LEU A 554 -9.57 -1.04 -3.98
C LEU A 554 -10.39 -0.61 -2.75
N VAL A 555 -10.45 -1.48 -1.74
CA VAL A 555 -11.17 -1.22 -0.49
C VAL A 555 -10.58 -0.02 0.24
N VAL A 556 -9.25 0.04 0.41
CA VAL A 556 -8.56 1.16 1.05
C VAL A 556 -8.83 2.47 0.31
N ALA A 557 -8.74 2.48 -1.03
CA ALA A 557 -8.98 3.68 -1.81
C ALA A 557 -10.43 4.20 -1.65
N CYS A 558 -11.42 3.31 -1.58
CA CYS A 558 -12.81 3.67 -1.28
C CYS A 558 -12.97 4.24 0.14
N LEU A 559 -12.37 3.60 1.14
CA LEU A 559 -12.46 4.05 2.54
C LEU A 559 -11.77 5.41 2.73
N GLN A 560 -10.62 5.63 2.10
CA GLN A 560 -9.97 6.94 2.09
C GLN A 560 -10.89 8.01 1.51
N HIS A 561 -11.52 7.71 0.38
CA HIS A 561 -12.49 8.61 -0.27
C HIS A 561 -13.63 8.98 0.70
N PHE A 562 -14.23 7.98 1.37
CA PHE A 562 -15.30 8.20 2.33
C PHE A 562 -14.85 9.04 3.52
N LYS A 563 -13.69 8.73 4.11
CA LYS A 563 -13.14 9.50 5.23
C LYS A 563 -12.98 10.98 4.86
N MET A 564 -12.39 11.27 3.69
CA MET A 564 -12.20 12.65 3.24
C MET A 564 -13.52 13.37 2.99
N MET A 565 -14.45 12.75 2.28
CA MET A 565 -15.77 13.35 2.01
C MET A 565 -16.56 13.62 3.31
N LEU A 566 -16.54 12.70 4.27
CA LEU A 566 -17.20 12.86 5.57
C LEU A 566 -16.52 13.93 6.45
N SER A 567 -15.21 14.14 6.29
CA SER A 567 -14.48 15.18 7.00
C SER A 567 -14.73 16.59 6.45
N MET A 568 -14.86 16.74 5.13
CA MET A 568 -15.11 18.03 4.47
C MET A 568 -16.54 18.54 4.66
N TYR A 569 -17.49 17.63 4.86
CA TYR A 569 -18.90 17.98 5.00
C TYR A 569 -19.26 18.34 6.45
N ASP A 570 -19.56 19.60 6.72
CA ASP A 570 -20.11 20.08 8.00
C ASP A 570 -21.59 20.42 7.85
N ILE A 571 -22.45 19.82 8.67
CA ILE A 571 -23.89 20.08 8.64
C ILE A 571 -24.13 21.34 9.46
N GLN A 572 -24.22 22.50 8.82
CA GLN A 572 -24.53 23.76 9.51
C GLN A 572 -26.03 24.07 9.52
N ASP A 573 -26.51 24.63 10.64
CA ASP A 573 -27.90 25.06 10.86
C ASP A 573 -28.40 26.03 9.76
N GLU A 574 -27.51 26.74 9.08
CA GLU A 574 -27.84 27.74 8.05
C GLU A 574 -28.31 27.12 6.72
N GLU A 575 -27.84 25.92 6.34
CA GLU A 575 -28.40 25.17 5.19
C GLU A 575 -29.82 24.67 5.52
N ILE A 576 -30.09 24.40 6.79
CA ILE A 576 -31.40 23.98 7.31
C ILE A 576 -32.39 25.17 7.28
N ASP A 577 -31.95 26.38 7.60
CA ASP A 577 -32.79 27.59 7.57
C ASP A 577 -33.02 28.11 6.14
N ASN A 578 -32.00 28.08 5.26
CA ASN A 578 -32.14 28.50 3.86
C ASN A 578 -33.08 27.58 3.04
N LEU A 579 -33.27 26.33 3.47
CA LEU A 579 -34.23 25.38 2.89
C LEU A 579 -35.70 25.74 3.18
N VAL A 580 -35.96 26.54 4.21
CA VAL A 580 -37.33 26.98 4.58
C VAL A 580 -37.74 28.23 3.79
N ASP A 581 -36.79 29.04 3.33
CA ASP A 581 -37.03 30.35 2.71
C ASP A 581 -36.97 30.34 1.17
N GLN A 582 -36.83 29.18 0.53
CA GLN A 582 -36.71 29.09 -0.93
C GLN A 582 -38.06 29.39 -1.65
N PRO A 583 -38.10 30.30 -2.65
CA PRO A 583 -39.35 30.71 -3.32
C PRO A 583 -40.05 29.61 -4.15
N GLN A 584 -39.42 28.44 -4.29
CA GLN A 584 -40.00 27.23 -4.90
C GLN A 584 -41.08 26.60 -4.00
N LEU A 585 -40.99 26.75 -2.67
CA LEU A 585 -42.03 26.35 -1.72
C LEU A 585 -43.35 27.08 -2.00
N SER A 586 -43.29 28.35 -2.44
CA SER A 586 -44.47 29.15 -2.74
C SER A 586 -45.23 28.65 -3.97
N ALA A 587 -44.52 28.11 -4.97
CA ALA A 587 -45.10 27.61 -6.21
C ALA A 587 -45.67 26.19 -6.06
N VAL A 588 -44.99 25.32 -5.30
CA VAL A 588 -45.46 23.95 -5.04
C VAL A 588 -46.67 23.94 -4.09
N VAL A 589 -46.68 24.81 -3.07
CA VAL A 589 -47.84 24.99 -2.16
C VAL A 589 -49.10 25.44 -2.92
N GLN A 590 -48.97 26.17 -4.03
CA GLN A 590 -50.12 26.59 -4.85
C GLN A 590 -50.68 25.48 -5.75
N SER A 591 -49.93 24.39 -5.96
CA SER A 591 -50.35 23.26 -6.80
C SER A 591 -51.02 22.11 -6.03
N ALA A 592 -50.88 22.08 -4.70
CA ALA A 592 -51.50 21.10 -3.82
C ALA A 592 -52.94 21.50 -3.43
N SER A 593 -53.85 20.53 -3.29
CA SER A 593 -55.25 20.79 -2.91
C SER A 593 -55.37 21.49 -1.54
N PRO A 594 -56.33 22.42 -1.35
CA PRO A 594 -56.39 23.31 -0.17
C PRO A 594 -56.59 22.60 1.18
N GLN A 595 -56.87 21.29 1.19
CA GLN A 595 -57.00 20.48 2.41
C GLN A 595 -55.66 19.90 2.92
N MET A 596 -54.59 19.90 2.10
CA MET A 596 -53.25 19.37 2.46
C MET A 596 -52.22 20.47 2.78
N GLN A 597 -52.52 21.75 2.51
CA GLN A 597 -51.59 22.86 2.71
C GLN A 597 -51.45 23.29 4.18
N ILE A 598 -52.50 23.12 4.98
CA ILE A 598 -52.58 23.67 6.34
C ILE A 598 -51.71 22.89 7.36
N PRO A 599 -51.70 21.54 7.38
CA PRO A 599 -50.99 20.80 8.43
C PRO A 599 -49.46 20.92 8.33
N VAL A 600 -48.88 20.99 7.12
CA VAL A 600 -47.42 21.00 6.90
C VAL A 600 -46.82 22.37 7.23
N ILE A 601 -47.51 23.45 6.83
CA ILE A 601 -47.07 24.82 7.11
C ILE A 601 -47.26 25.15 8.61
N GLU A 602 -48.31 24.64 9.27
CA GLU A 602 -48.46 24.75 10.73
C GLU A 602 -47.44 23.91 11.51
N LEU A 603 -47.06 22.72 11.04
CA LEU A 603 -46.01 21.89 11.67
C LEU A 603 -44.63 22.56 11.63
N LEU A 604 -44.27 23.16 10.49
CA LEU A 604 -42.99 23.86 10.32
C LEU A 604 -42.98 25.21 11.08
N LYS A 605 -44.06 26.00 11.02
CA LYS A 605 -44.18 27.24 11.83
C LYS A 605 -44.25 26.95 13.32
N GLY A 606 -44.90 25.85 13.71
CA GLY A 606 -44.98 25.39 15.09
C GLY A 606 -43.63 24.91 15.64
N LYS A 607 -42.78 24.28 14.82
CA LYS A 607 -41.41 23.91 15.22
C LYS A 607 -40.48 25.13 15.34
N ASN A 608 -40.60 26.12 14.45
CA ASN A 608 -39.80 27.35 14.53
C ASN A 608 -40.21 28.27 15.71
N LYS A 609 -41.51 28.39 16.01
CA LYS A 609 -41.97 29.10 17.20
C LYS A 609 -41.53 28.42 18.51
N ARG A 610 -41.51 27.08 18.54
CA ARG A 610 -41.03 26.26 19.67
C ARG A 610 -39.50 26.29 19.87
N ARG A 611 -38.72 26.71 18.87
CA ARG A 611 -37.27 26.98 19.01
C ARG A 611 -36.98 28.37 19.60
N GLN A 612 -37.81 29.38 19.31
CA GLN A 612 -37.61 30.75 19.83
C GLN A 612 -38.10 30.95 21.29
N GLU A 613 -39.00 30.10 21.81
CA GLU A 613 -39.53 30.20 23.18
C GLU A 613 -38.78 29.30 24.21
N LYS A 614 -37.47 29.08 24.07
CA LYS A 614 -36.65 28.36 25.07
C LYS A 614 -36.29 29.28 26.26
N GLY A 615 -37.17 29.34 27.26
CA GLY A 615 -36.86 29.78 28.63
C GLY A 615 -36.57 28.59 29.56
N PRO A 616 -35.91 28.79 30.72
CA PRO A 616 -35.42 27.70 31.55
C PRO A 616 -36.49 27.27 32.55
N THR A 617 -37.44 26.43 32.16
CA THR A 617 -38.23 25.55 33.05
C THR A 617 -39.19 24.68 32.23
N ASP A 618 -39.33 23.42 32.64
CA ASP A 618 -40.36 22.43 32.24
C ASP A 618 -40.04 21.48 31.05
N GLU A 619 -39.03 20.62 31.23
CA GLU A 619 -38.73 19.45 30.37
C GLU A 619 -39.76 18.30 30.45
N TRP A 620 -40.62 18.26 31.48
CA TRP A 620 -41.54 17.14 31.70
C TRP A 620 -42.83 17.19 30.86
N ASP A 621 -43.26 18.38 30.41
CA ASP A 621 -44.47 18.52 29.60
C ASP A 621 -44.25 18.10 28.13
N ILE A 622 -43.01 18.19 27.64
CA ILE A 622 -42.66 17.83 26.25
C ILE A 622 -42.77 16.33 26.04
N VAL A 623 -42.28 15.49 26.96
CA VAL A 623 -42.33 14.03 26.81
C VAL A 623 -43.77 13.51 26.89
N VAL A 624 -44.59 14.07 27.79
CA VAL A 624 -45.99 13.63 27.97
C VAL A 624 -46.88 14.08 26.79
N LEU A 625 -46.66 15.27 26.22
CA LEU A 625 -47.41 15.74 25.06
C LEU A 625 -46.99 15.05 23.75
N THR A 626 -45.69 14.73 23.57
CA THR A 626 -45.22 14.01 22.38
C THR A 626 -45.73 12.55 22.37
N MET A 627 -45.92 11.93 23.54
CA MET A 627 -46.57 10.62 23.66
C MET A 627 -48.10 10.67 23.45
N MET A 628 -48.77 11.78 23.75
CA MET A 628 -50.20 11.97 23.51
C MET A 628 -50.55 12.27 22.04
N GLU A 629 -49.69 12.97 21.28
CA GLU A 629 -49.93 13.19 19.83
C GLU A 629 -49.75 11.89 19.01
N PHE A 630 -48.89 10.98 19.44
CA PHE A 630 -48.64 9.70 18.73
C PHE A 630 -49.75 8.65 18.92
N THR A 631 -50.58 8.78 19.97
CA THR A 631 -51.68 7.86 20.24
C THR A 631 -52.97 8.19 19.48
N LEU A 632 -53.06 9.37 18.84
CA LEU A 632 -54.32 9.89 18.28
C LEU A 632 -54.43 9.94 16.75
N ASN A 633 -53.40 9.65 15.95
CA ASN A 633 -53.59 9.56 14.48
C ASN A 633 -52.51 8.78 13.71
N PRO A 634 -52.68 7.46 13.46
CA PRO A 634 -51.74 6.66 12.69
C PRO A 634 -51.91 6.73 11.16
N MET A 635 -52.62 7.73 10.60
CA MET A 635 -53.21 7.61 9.25
C MET A 635 -52.92 8.71 8.22
N LEU A 636 -51.97 9.65 8.39
CA LEU A 636 -51.95 10.81 7.46
C LEU A 636 -50.65 11.31 6.83
N VAL A 637 -49.50 10.66 6.99
CA VAL A 637 -48.43 10.78 5.99
C VAL A 637 -47.71 9.45 5.88
N SER A 638 -48.03 8.63 4.88
CA SER A 638 -47.21 7.45 4.58
C SER A 638 -45.77 7.92 4.37
N ALA A 639 -44.79 7.25 4.97
CA ALA A 639 -43.36 7.58 4.82
C ALA A 639 -42.96 7.83 3.35
N SER A 640 -43.62 7.14 2.40
CA SER A 640 -43.47 7.31 0.95
C SER A 640 -43.82 8.71 0.41
N LEU A 641 -44.80 9.41 0.99
CA LEU A 641 -45.21 10.76 0.58
C LEU A 641 -44.23 11.82 1.10
N LEU A 642 -43.71 11.63 2.32
CA LEU A 642 -42.65 12.45 2.90
C LEU A 642 -41.34 12.24 2.11
N TYR A 643 -41.03 11.00 1.74
CA TYR A 643 -39.89 10.65 0.89
C TYR A 643 -39.99 11.28 -0.51
N GLY A 644 -41.18 11.25 -1.13
CA GLY A 644 -41.43 11.90 -2.42
C GLY A 644 -41.31 13.42 -2.34
N LEU A 645 -41.88 14.05 -1.31
CA LEU A 645 -41.75 15.50 -1.08
C LEU A 645 -40.29 15.92 -0.80
N LEU A 646 -39.53 15.16 -0.01
CA LEU A 646 -38.12 15.44 0.27
C LEU A 646 -37.21 15.20 -0.94
N TYR A 647 -37.60 14.30 -1.85
CA TYR A 647 -36.93 14.07 -3.12
C TYR A 647 -37.16 15.24 -4.09
N ASP A 648 -38.38 15.77 -4.13
CA ASP A 648 -38.76 16.91 -4.97
C ASP A 648 -38.21 18.27 -4.45
N ILE A 649 -37.87 18.39 -3.16
CA ILE A 649 -37.34 19.63 -2.53
C ILE A 649 -35.79 19.71 -2.60
N GLY A 650 -35.09 18.69 -3.13
CA GLY A 650 -33.63 18.72 -3.30
C GLY A 650 -32.80 18.50 -2.03
N VAL A 651 -33.44 18.29 -0.86
CA VAL A 651 -32.76 18.01 0.43
C VAL A 651 -32.08 16.64 0.43
N LEU A 652 -32.60 15.67 -0.34
CA LEU A 652 -32.02 14.33 -0.49
C LEU A 652 -30.89 14.26 -1.54
N HIS A 653 -30.52 15.38 -2.16
CA HIS A 653 -29.57 15.40 -3.28
C HIS A 653 -28.10 15.57 -2.86
N LEU A 654 -27.82 15.77 -1.57
CA LEU A 654 -26.45 15.67 -1.07
C LEU A 654 -26.08 14.20 -0.90
N ASP A 655 -25.34 13.65 -1.86
CA ASP A 655 -24.89 12.26 -1.86
C ASP A 655 -24.11 11.89 -0.57
N VAL A 656 -23.52 12.86 0.14
CA VAL A 656 -22.90 12.66 1.46
C VAL A 656 -23.92 12.36 2.55
N VAL A 657 -25.11 12.98 2.53
CA VAL A 657 -26.19 12.64 3.46
C VAL A 657 -26.63 11.19 3.24
N GLN A 658 -26.70 10.71 1.99
CA GLN A 658 -27.00 9.30 1.68
C GLN A 658 -26.02 8.32 2.35
N SER A 659 -24.74 8.70 2.52
CA SER A 659 -23.78 7.87 3.24
C SER A 659 -24.09 7.77 4.73
N TYR A 660 -24.38 8.90 5.41
CA TYR A 660 -24.89 8.89 6.78
C TYR A 660 -26.16 8.06 6.91
N GLN A 661 -27.06 8.14 5.92
CA GLN A 661 -28.29 7.34 5.90
C GLN A 661 -28.03 5.83 5.92
N ASP A 662 -27.01 5.32 5.21
CA ASP A 662 -26.69 3.87 5.22
C ASP A 662 -26.11 3.42 6.55
N PHE A 663 -25.18 4.20 7.13
CA PHE A 663 -24.69 3.94 8.48
C PHE A 663 -25.84 3.91 9.50
N MET A 664 -26.76 4.88 9.42
CA MET A 664 -27.92 5.03 10.31
C MET A 664 -29.10 4.10 9.98
N SER A 665 -28.98 3.26 8.96
CA SER A 665 -29.97 2.23 8.64
C SER A 665 -29.38 0.83 8.54
N GLY A 666 -28.10 0.65 8.93
CA GLY A 666 -27.41 -0.65 8.94
C GLY A 666 -27.33 -1.31 7.57
N LYS A 667 -27.20 -0.50 6.51
CA LYS A 667 -27.28 -0.97 5.11
C LYS A 667 -25.91 -1.47 4.61
N THR A 668 -25.70 -1.44 3.29
CA THR A 668 -24.64 -2.17 2.62
C THR A 668 -23.25 -1.67 3.03
N VAL A 669 -23.05 -0.37 3.14
CA VAL A 669 -21.74 0.20 3.49
C VAL A 669 -21.39 -0.07 4.94
N PHE A 670 -22.35 0.11 5.86
CA PHE A 670 -22.17 -0.26 7.26
C PHE A 670 -21.80 -1.75 7.39
N ARG A 671 -22.57 -2.64 6.76
CA ARG A 671 -22.32 -4.08 6.80
C ARG A 671 -20.93 -4.45 6.25
N ASN A 672 -20.50 -3.81 5.16
CA ASN A 672 -19.19 -4.07 4.58
C ASN A 672 -18.05 -3.63 5.52
N ILE A 673 -18.16 -2.43 6.12
CA ILE A 673 -17.21 -1.93 7.12
C ILE A 673 -17.17 -2.84 8.34
N MET A 674 -18.34 -3.21 8.88
CA MET A 674 -18.42 -4.14 10.00
C MET A 674 -17.88 -5.53 9.63
N GLY A 675 -18.02 -5.96 8.38
CA GLY A 675 -17.43 -7.21 7.88
C GLY A 675 -15.89 -7.18 7.88
N ILE A 676 -15.28 -6.03 7.58
CA ILE A 676 -13.82 -5.84 7.70
C ILE A 676 -13.40 -5.94 9.17
N LEU A 677 -14.12 -5.21 10.05
CA LEU A 677 -13.79 -5.10 11.48
C LEU A 677 -14.08 -6.38 12.27
N SER A 678 -15.05 -7.19 11.85
CA SER A 678 -15.43 -8.42 12.56
C SER A 678 -14.49 -9.60 12.31
N GLN A 679 -13.43 -9.44 11.49
CA GLN A 679 -12.38 -10.46 11.34
C GLN A 679 -11.61 -10.70 12.64
N GLY A 680 -11.55 -9.70 13.52
CA GLY A 680 -10.94 -9.79 14.84
C GLY A 680 -9.41 -9.64 14.83
N VAL A 681 -8.89 -9.23 15.98
CA VAL A 681 -7.47 -8.86 16.19
C VAL A 681 -6.52 -9.99 15.80
N ASN A 682 -6.78 -11.21 16.26
CA ASN A 682 -5.88 -12.35 16.01
C ASN A 682 -5.77 -12.71 14.52
N SER A 683 -6.88 -12.62 13.79
CA SER A 683 -6.89 -12.86 12.34
C SER A 683 -6.06 -11.81 11.62
N ILE A 684 -6.20 -10.54 12.01
CA ILE A 684 -5.46 -9.44 11.39
C ILE A 684 -3.98 -9.55 11.71
N ILE A 685 -3.58 -9.84 12.95
CA ILE A 685 -2.18 -10.10 13.29
C ILE A 685 -1.63 -11.24 12.43
N THR A 686 -2.37 -12.36 12.32
CA THR A 686 -1.94 -13.52 11.52
C THR A 686 -1.80 -13.18 10.03
N GLN A 687 -2.70 -12.36 9.48
CA GLN A 687 -2.62 -11.95 8.06
C GLN A 687 -1.54 -10.88 7.86
N ARG A 688 -1.36 -9.96 8.82
CA ARG A 688 -0.33 -8.94 8.82
C ARG A 688 1.08 -9.54 8.82
N THR A 689 1.25 -10.70 9.44
CA THR A 689 2.52 -11.43 9.51
C THR A 689 2.75 -12.39 8.34
N ASN A 690 1.69 -13.05 7.83
CA ASN A 690 1.86 -14.13 6.84
C ASN A 690 1.52 -13.74 5.40
N GLN A 691 0.90 -12.59 5.17
CA GLN A 691 0.38 -12.21 3.86
C GLN A 691 0.92 -10.85 3.39
N ILE A 692 1.27 -10.76 2.10
CA ILE A 692 1.77 -9.52 1.49
C ILE A 692 0.73 -8.39 1.59
N TYR A 693 -0.55 -8.72 1.42
CA TYR A 693 -1.65 -7.76 1.54
C TYR A 693 -1.95 -7.35 3.00
N GLY A 694 -1.29 -7.96 3.99
CA GLY A 694 -1.60 -7.75 5.40
C GLY A 694 -1.53 -6.29 5.85
N GLN A 695 -0.59 -5.51 5.31
CA GLN A 695 -0.49 -4.05 5.54
C GLN A 695 -1.69 -3.27 4.98
N LEU A 696 -2.20 -3.68 3.82
CA LEU A 696 -3.37 -3.05 3.21
C LEU A 696 -4.65 -3.35 4.01
N LEU A 697 -4.77 -4.58 4.53
CA LEU A 697 -5.85 -4.96 5.44
C LEU A 697 -5.78 -4.16 6.75
N GLU A 698 -4.60 -4.05 7.37
CA GLU A 698 -4.38 -3.23 8.57
C GLU A 698 -4.81 -1.78 8.33
N LYS A 699 -4.44 -1.19 7.19
CA LYS A 699 -4.87 0.15 6.79
C LYS A 699 -6.38 0.24 6.56
N ALA A 700 -7.01 -0.79 5.98
CA ALA A 700 -8.46 -0.83 5.81
C ALA A 700 -9.20 -0.88 7.16
N VAL A 701 -8.67 -1.61 8.14
CA VAL A 701 -9.20 -1.67 9.51
C VAL A 701 -9.09 -0.30 10.19
N LEU A 702 -7.93 0.35 10.10
CA LEU A 702 -7.74 1.70 10.64
C LEU A 702 -8.75 2.69 10.05
N LEU A 703 -8.83 2.77 8.72
CA LEU A 703 -9.77 3.69 8.04
C LEU A 703 -11.23 3.38 8.39
N SER A 704 -11.58 2.11 8.53
CA SER A 704 -12.91 1.68 8.94
C SER A 704 -13.27 2.18 10.34
N LEU A 705 -12.35 2.08 11.30
CA LEU A 705 -12.54 2.60 12.66
C LEU A 705 -12.64 4.14 12.67
N GLU A 706 -11.79 4.83 11.92
CA GLU A 706 -11.82 6.30 11.80
C GLU A 706 -13.13 6.81 11.20
N ILE A 707 -13.66 6.12 10.17
CA ILE A 707 -14.96 6.45 9.58
C ILE A 707 -16.07 6.27 10.61
N LEU A 708 -16.06 5.18 11.39
CA LEU A 708 -17.05 4.99 12.45
C LEU A 708 -17.01 6.12 13.49
N ILE A 709 -15.82 6.58 13.88
CA ILE A 709 -15.67 7.73 14.79
C ILE A 709 -16.28 8.99 14.17
N LEU A 710 -15.96 9.32 12.91
CA LEU A 710 -16.54 10.47 12.20
C LEU A 710 -18.08 10.40 12.11
N VAL A 711 -18.63 9.20 11.95
CA VAL A 711 -20.08 8.99 11.95
C VAL A 711 -20.65 9.21 13.35
N PHE A 712 -20.05 8.63 14.39
CA PHE A 712 -20.48 8.82 15.78
C PHE A 712 -20.47 10.27 16.26
N GLU A 713 -19.58 11.11 15.74
CA GLU A 713 -19.51 12.53 16.11
C GLU A 713 -20.72 13.33 15.61
N LYS A 714 -21.31 12.92 14.47
CA LYS A 714 -22.34 13.69 13.76
C LYS A 714 -23.73 13.04 13.77
N ASP A 715 -23.81 11.76 14.11
CA ASP A 715 -25.03 10.97 13.93
C ASP A 715 -26.21 11.40 14.80
N SER A 716 -25.98 11.94 16.00
CA SER A 716 -27.04 12.41 16.90
C SER A 716 -27.76 13.61 16.30
N VAL A 717 -27.00 14.56 15.71
CA VAL A 717 -27.54 15.74 15.04
C VAL A 717 -28.38 15.35 13.82
N VAL A 718 -27.87 14.42 13.01
CA VAL A 718 -28.56 13.93 11.81
C VAL A 718 -29.81 13.14 12.19
N SER A 719 -29.71 12.24 13.17
CA SER A 719 -30.83 11.41 13.64
C SER A 719 -31.95 12.29 14.18
N ASP A 720 -31.66 13.28 15.02
CA ASP A 720 -32.66 14.19 15.59
C ASP A 720 -33.45 14.95 14.51
N PHE A 721 -32.78 15.33 13.42
CA PHE A 721 -33.43 15.99 12.29
C PHE A 721 -34.38 15.06 11.53
N TRP A 722 -33.97 13.81 11.31
CA TRP A 722 -34.67 12.85 10.46
C TRP A 722 -35.50 11.80 11.20
N ARG A 723 -35.65 11.88 12.53
CA ARG A 723 -36.53 10.99 13.30
C ARG A 723 -37.97 11.01 12.74
N PRO A 724 -38.63 9.85 12.59
CA PRO A 724 -38.23 8.53 13.08
C PRO A 724 -37.46 7.66 12.06
N LEU A 725 -37.07 8.20 10.89
CA LEU A 725 -36.52 7.40 9.79
C LEU A 725 -35.12 6.87 10.05
N TYR A 726 -34.32 7.59 10.84
CA TYR A 726 -32.94 7.21 11.19
C TYR A 726 -32.78 7.03 12.70
N GLN A 727 -31.94 6.07 13.06
CA GLN A 727 -31.56 5.80 14.45
C GLN A 727 -30.07 6.15 14.65
N PRO A 728 -29.67 6.63 15.84
CA PRO A 728 -28.25 6.80 16.17
C PRO A 728 -27.48 5.49 16.03
N LEU A 729 -26.18 5.57 15.72
CA LEU A 729 -25.36 4.40 15.42
C LEU A 729 -25.22 3.46 16.61
N ASP A 730 -25.21 3.99 17.83
CA ASP A 730 -25.20 3.21 19.07
C ASP A 730 -26.43 2.29 19.20
N VAL A 731 -27.60 2.74 18.76
CA VAL A 731 -28.82 1.91 18.74
C VAL A 731 -28.69 0.76 17.74
N ILE A 732 -28.07 1.00 16.58
CA ILE A 732 -27.85 -0.02 15.55
C ILE A 732 -26.86 -1.07 16.05
N LEU A 733 -25.74 -0.64 16.63
CA LEU A 733 -24.74 -1.54 17.23
C LEU A 733 -25.32 -2.34 18.40
N SER A 734 -26.26 -1.79 19.17
CA SER A 734 -26.91 -2.51 20.27
C SER A 734 -27.75 -3.71 19.82
N GLN A 735 -28.11 -3.80 18.53
CA GLN A 735 -28.84 -4.94 17.99
C GLN A 735 -27.97 -6.20 17.93
N ASP A 736 -26.65 -6.04 17.74
CA ASP A 736 -25.69 -7.13 17.68
C ASP A 736 -24.48 -6.84 18.57
N HIS A 737 -24.55 -7.34 19.79
CA HIS A 737 -23.52 -7.21 20.82
C HIS A 737 -22.12 -7.67 20.37
N SER A 738 -22.02 -8.61 19.42
CA SER A 738 -20.73 -9.11 18.94
C SER A 738 -19.94 -8.03 18.19
N GLN A 739 -20.64 -7.12 17.52
CA GLN A 739 -20.05 -6.00 16.80
C GLN A 739 -19.43 -5.00 17.76
N THR A 740 -20.13 -4.67 18.85
CA THR A 740 -19.59 -3.79 19.90
C THR A 740 -18.33 -4.37 20.51
N VAL A 741 -18.32 -5.66 20.85
CA VAL A 741 -17.14 -6.34 21.41
C VAL A 741 -15.98 -6.34 20.42
N ALA A 742 -16.23 -6.66 19.14
CA ALA A 742 -15.19 -6.69 18.11
C ALA A 742 -14.48 -5.34 17.96
N LEU A 743 -15.22 -4.22 18.04
CA LEU A 743 -14.65 -2.87 17.99
C LEU A 743 -13.72 -2.60 19.19
N LEU A 744 -14.13 -3.03 20.40
CA LEU A 744 -13.38 -2.78 21.63
C LEU A 744 -12.13 -3.66 21.75
N GLU A 745 -12.18 -4.90 21.25
CA GLU A 745 -11.04 -5.83 21.31
C GLU A 745 -9.81 -5.33 20.55
N TYR A 746 -9.95 -4.41 19.59
CA TYR A 746 -8.83 -3.78 18.86
C TYR A 746 -7.84 -3.02 19.76
N VAL A 747 -8.17 -2.79 21.04
CA VAL A 747 -7.20 -2.31 22.03
C VAL A 747 -5.98 -3.24 22.15
N ARG A 748 -6.14 -4.54 21.85
CA ARG A 748 -5.05 -5.54 21.86
C ARG A 748 -4.09 -5.44 20.67
N TYR A 749 -4.41 -4.64 19.65
CA TYR A 749 -3.62 -4.60 18.43
C TYR A 749 -2.38 -3.71 18.60
N ASP A 750 -1.27 -4.28 19.03
CA ASP A 750 -0.05 -3.57 19.42
C ASP A 750 0.84 -3.11 18.25
N LEU A 751 0.70 -3.73 17.06
CA LEU A 751 1.51 -3.43 15.86
C LEU A 751 1.28 -2.02 15.28
N GLN A 752 0.10 -1.41 15.51
CA GLN A 752 -0.22 -0.05 15.06
C GLN A 752 -0.97 0.72 16.15
N PRO A 753 -0.30 1.63 16.89
CA PRO A 753 -0.91 2.37 18.01
C PRO A 753 -2.19 3.12 17.64
N GLN A 754 -2.30 3.62 16.40
CA GLN A 754 -3.49 4.35 15.92
C GLN A 754 -4.77 3.49 15.94
N ILE A 755 -4.65 2.17 15.74
CA ILE A 755 -5.80 1.25 15.82
C ILE A 755 -6.28 1.14 17.28
N GLN A 756 -5.35 1.02 18.23
CA GLN A 756 -5.68 1.01 19.66
C GLN A 756 -6.35 2.32 20.07
N GLN A 757 -5.81 3.47 19.62
CA GLN A 757 -6.41 4.79 19.86
C GLN A 757 -7.85 4.86 19.38
N CYS A 758 -8.12 4.36 18.17
CA CYS A 758 -9.48 4.37 17.62
C CYS A 758 -10.44 3.51 18.47
N SER A 759 -10.02 2.32 18.89
CA SER A 759 -10.81 1.47 19.80
C SER A 759 -11.13 2.18 21.12
N ILE A 760 -10.11 2.79 21.75
CA ILE A 760 -10.28 3.52 23.01
C ILE A 760 -11.20 4.73 22.83
N LYS A 761 -11.08 5.47 21.72
CA LYS A 761 -11.98 6.59 21.38
C LYS A 761 -13.42 6.11 21.22
N ILE A 762 -13.65 5.01 20.52
CA ILE A 762 -15.00 4.41 20.37
C ILE A 762 -15.57 4.03 21.74
N MET A 763 -14.78 3.41 22.62
CA MET A 763 -15.20 3.10 24.00
C MET A 763 -15.62 4.36 24.77
N SER A 764 -14.83 5.43 24.64
CA SER A 764 -15.13 6.73 25.25
C SER A 764 -16.45 7.31 24.73
N ILE A 765 -16.68 7.27 23.41
CA ILE A 765 -17.90 7.76 22.75
C ILE A 765 -19.14 6.97 23.19
N LEU A 766 -19.07 5.64 23.21
CA LEU A 766 -20.19 4.79 23.63
C LEU A 766 -20.54 4.99 25.11
N ARG A 767 -19.54 5.36 25.91
CA ARG A 767 -19.70 5.69 27.32
C ARG A 767 -20.25 7.09 27.56
N HIS A 768 -19.75 8.12 26.88
CA HIS A 768 -20.07 9.51 27.18
C HIS A 768 -21.21 10.03 26.29
N SER A 769 -22.34 10.42 26.89
CA SER A 769 -23.24 11.37 26.23
C SER A 769 -22.48 12.67 26.03
N LEU A 770 -22.43 13.21 24.81
CA LEU A 770 -22.11 14.61 24.60
C LEU A 770 -23.14 15.42 25.42
N LEU A 771 -22.76 15.89 26.61
CA LEU A 771 -23.65 16.61 27.52
C LEU A 771 -23.86 18.02 26.99
N THR A 772 -25.06 18.33 26.52
CA THR A 772 -25.63 19.66 26.77
C THR A 772 -25.78 19.81 28.27
N LEU A 773 -25.11 20.81 28.86
CA LEU A 773 -25.10 21.10 30.30
C LEU A 773 -26.52 21.11 30.90
N SER A 774 -26.88 20.03 31.59
CA SER A 774 -28.01 19.99 32.52
C SER A 774 -27.45 19.72 33.92
N THR A 775 -27.86 20.56 34.87
CA THR A 775 -27.32 20.76 36.21
C THR A 775 -27.59 19.62 37.21
N SER A 776 -27.99 18.44 36.74
CA SER A 776 -28.12 17.24 37.57
C SER A 776 -27.06 16.23 37.13
N GLY A 777 -26.07 15.96 37.99
CA GLY A 777 -24.93 15.08 37.74
C GLY A 777 -25.25 13.59 37.51
N PHE A 778 -26.07 13.28 36.51
CA PHE A 778 -26.30 11.94 35.98
C PHE A 778 -25.53 11.82 34.66
N VAL A 779 -24.50 10.98 34.63
CA VAL A 779 -23.80 10.61 33.40
C VAL A 779 -24.67 9.58 32.68
N PHE A 780 -25.43 9.99 31.68
CA PHE A 780 -26.12 9.06 30.80
C PHE A 780 -25.11 8.43 29.85
N SER A 781 -25.04 7.10 29.83
CA SER A 781 -24.30 6.38 28.80
C SER A 781 -25.05 6.47 27.48
N ARG A 782 -24.32 6.80 26.41
CA ARG A 782 -24.87 6.87 25.07
C ARG A 782 -25.47 5.52 24.65
N MET A 783 -24.75 4.43 24.92
CA MET A 783 -25.28 3.07 24.75
C MET A 783 -25.88 2.55 26.07
N VAL A 784 -27.19 2.70 26.24
CA VAL A 784 -27.91 2.20 27.42
C VAL A 784 -27.68 0.69 27.57
N GLY A 785 -27.03 0.29 28.67
CA GLY A 785 -26.77 -1.12 28.97
C GLY A 785 -25.44 -1.68 28.44
N LEU A 786 -24.48 -0.85 28.00
CA LEU A 786 -23.14 -1.30 27.58
C LEU A 786 -22.49 -2.30 28.56
N VAL A 787 -22.59 -2.05 29.87
CA VAL A 787 -22.10 -2.99 30.89
C VAL A 787 -22.84 -4.34 30.83
N ALA A 788 -24.17 -4.31 30.68
CA ALA A 788 -24.97 -5.52 30.52
C ALA A 788 -24.65 -6.27 29.21
N VAL A 789 -24.32 -5.55 28.14
CA VAL A 789 -23.85 -6.11 26.87
C VAL A 789 -22.54 -6.88 27.07
N LEU A 790 -21.54 -6.26 27.70
CA LEU A 790 -20.22 -6.85 27.95
C LEU A 790 -20.27 -8.04 28.92
N LEU A 791 -21.17 -7.97 29.92
CA LEU A 791 -21.43 -9.09 30.83
C LEU A 791 -22.11 -10.25 30.11
N LYS A 792 -23.08 -9.96 29.21
CA LYS A 792 -23.80 -10.98 28.44
C LYS A 792 -22.91 -11.67 27.41
N SER A 793 -21.92 -10.96 26.85
CA SER A 793 -20.95 -11.53 25.92
C SER A 793 -19.80 -12.27 26.60
N ASN A 794 -19.71 -12.23 27.94
CA ASN A 794 -18.60 -12.78 28.74
C ASN A 794 -17.22 -12.21 28.34
N SER A 795 -17.19 -10.97 27.83
CA SER A 795 -15.97 -10.30 27.34
C SER A 795 -15.45 -9.22 28.30
N ALA A 796 -16.21 -8.91 29.36
CA ALA A 796 -15.88 -7.85 30.29
C ALA A 796 -14.52 -8.05 30.99
N SER A 797 -14.25 -9.25 31.51
CA SER A 797 -12.99 -9.53 32.22
C SER A 797 -11.79 -9.48 31.28
N SER A 798 -11.90 -10.08 30.09
CA SER A 798 -10.82 -10.07 29.11
C SER A 798 -10.52 -8.67 28.61
N LEU A 799 -11.55 -7.85 28.33
CA LEU A 799 -11.33 -6.47 27.90
C LEU A 799 -10.66 -5.63 28.99
N VAL A 800 -11.02 -5.80 30.27
CA VAL A 800 -10.33 -5.08 31.37
C VAL A 800 -8.85 -5.45 31.42
N GLU A 801 -8.52 -6.73 31.27
CA GLU A 801 -7.13 -7.21 31.19
C GLU A 801 -6.41 -6.63 29.97
N ASP A 802 -7.07 -6.59 28.81
CA ASP A 802 -6.52 -6.06 27.56
C ASP A 802 -6.19 -4.55 27.66
N TYR A 803 -7.09 -3.75 28.24
CA TYR A 803 -6.85 -2.32 28.47
C TYR A 803 -5.74 -2.09 29.51
N ALA A 804 -5.65 -2.93 30.55
CA ALA A 804 -4.58 -2.86 31.53
C ALA A 804 -3.22 -3.20 30.91
N ALA A 805 -3.13 -4.27 30.12
CA ALA A 805 -1.92 -4.65 29.39
C ALA A 805 -1.47 -3.56 28.42
N CYS A 806 -2.42 -2.92 27.71
CA CYS A 806 -2.12 -1.80 26.83
C CYS A 806 -1.54 -0.59 27.59
N LEU A 807 -2.03 -0.32 28.80
CA LEU A 807 -1.52 0.77 29.65
C LEU A 807 -0.11 0.46 30.18
N GLU A 808 0.12 -0.78 30.62
CA GLU A 808 1.43 -1.25 31.10
C GLU A 808 2.50 -1.10 30.01
N LEU A 809 2.23 -1.61 28.80
CA LEU A 809 3.15 -1.52 27.66
C LEU A 809 3.55 -0.07 27.31
N ARG A 810 2.61 0.87 27.39
CA ARG A 810 2.89 2.29 27.07
C ARG A 810 3.55 3.04 28.23
N SER A 811 3.40 2.57 29.46
CA SER A 811 4.13 3.11 30.61
C SER A 811 5.63 2.82 30.57
N GLU A 812 6.02 1.74 29.89
CA GLU A 812 7.41 1.34 29.67
C GLU A 812 8.07 2.13 28.52
N GLU A 813 7.30 2.51 27.49
CA GLU A 813 7.71 3.36 26.37
C GLU A 813 7.65 4.85 26.74
N CYS A 814 8.48 5.30 27.69
CA CYS A 814 8.49 6.69 28.16
C CYS A 814 9.00 7.67 27.08
N GLN A 815 8.10 8.18 26.22
CA GLN A 815 8.33 9.35 25.37
C GLN A 815 7.40 10.50 25.81
N ILE A 816 8.01 11.67 26.08
CA ILE A 816 7.29 12.90 26.40
C ILE A 816 6.64 13.42 25.10
N SER A 817 5.36 13.13 24.90
CA SER A 817 4.57 13.75 23.82
C SER A 817 4.12 15.16 24.24
N GLU A 818 4.28 16.15 23.36
CA GLU A 818 3.83 17.55 23.57
C GLU A 818 2.31 17.73 23.44
N ASP A 819 1.58 16.71 22.95
CA ASP A 819 0.15 16.77 22.65
C ASP A 819 -0.68 15.87 23.60
N SER A 820 -1.05 16.41 24.76
CA SER A 820 -1.66 15.66 25.88
C SER A 820 -3.09 15.14 25.63
N SER A 821 -3.73 15.53 24.52
CA SER A 821 -5.12 15.17 24.19
C SER A 821 -5.27 13.83 23.44
N ASN A 822 -4.20 13.35 22.78
CA ASN A 822 -4.17 12.11 22.01
C ASN A 822 -3.28 11.02 22.65
N ASP A 823 -2.77 11.27 23.85
CA ASP A 823 -1.97 10.29 24.57
C ASP A 823 -2.81 9.07 24.98
N LEU A 824 -2.31 7.88 24.64
CA LEU A 824 -3.00 6.60 24.88
C LEU A 824 -3.21 6.34 26.36
N GLY A 825 -2.22 6.67 27.19
CA GLY A 825 -2.28 6.52 28.64
C GLY A 825 -3.33 7.43 29.25
N VAL A 826 -3.39 8.70 28.83
CA VAL A 826 -4.43 9.66 29.24
C VAL A 826 -5.82 9.16 28.83
N LEU A 827 -5.99 8.71 27.59
CA LEU A 827 -7.28 8.18 27.10
C LEU A 827 -7.72 6.93 27.86
N ILE A 828 -6.81 6.00 28.16
CA ILE A 828 -7.12 4.81 28.96
C ILE A 828 -7.47 5.20 30.39
N ILE A 829 -6.75 6.14 31.02
CA ILE A 829 -7.05 6.61 32.38
C ILE A 829 -8.45 7.26 32.44
N GLN A 830 -8.80 8.10 31.46
CA GLN A 830 -10.14 8.70 31.34
C GLN A 830 -11.25 7.64 31.22
N VAL A 831 -10.98 6.54 30.51
CA VAL A 831 -11.89 5.39 30.41
C VAL A 831 -11.93 4.58 31.71
N SER A 832 -10.78 4.38 32.36
CA SER A 832 -10.57 3.50 33.53
C SER A 832 -11.20 4.03 34.81
N ASP A 833 -11.18 5.35 35.01
CA ASP A 833 -11.81 6.02 36.16
C ASP A 833 -13.32 5.71 36.30
N ALA A 834 -13.99 5.14 35.30
CA ALA A 834 -15.35 4.62 35.48
C ALA A 834 -15.63 3.18 35.04
N VAL A 835 -14.71 2.50 34.35
CA VAL A 835 -14.81 1.02 34.20
C VAL A 835 -14.70 0.39 35.59
N CYS A 836 -13.76 0.85 36.42
CA CYS A 836 -13.64 0.39 37.81
C CYS A 836 -14.84 0.74 38.70
N PHE A 837 -15.57 1.82 38.43
CA PHE A 837 -16.77 2.19 39.22
C PHE A 837 -18.07 1.52 38.76
N SER A 838 -18.10 0.92 37.56
CA SER A 838 -19.30 0.27 37.01
C SER A 838 -19.29 -1.26 37.15
N PHE A 839 -18.13 -1.86 37.46
CA PHE A 839 -17.94 -3.30 37.66
C PHE A 839 -17.78 -3.72 39.13
N VAL A 840 -17.79 -2.76 40.06
CA VAL A 840 -17.96 -2.98 41.52
C VAL A 840 -19.39 -2.64 41.88
#